data_AF-A0AAJ2VZ16-F1
#
_entry.id   AF-A0AAJ2VZ16-F1
#
_cell.length_a   1.000
_cell.length_b   1.000
_cell.length_c   1.000
_cell.angle_alpha   90.00
_cell.angle_beta   90.00
_cell.angle_gamma   90.00
#
_symmetry.space_group_name_H-M   'P 1'
#
loop_
_entity.id
_entity.type
_entity.pdbx_description
1 polymer ?
#
loop_
_entity_poly.entity_id
_entity_poly.type
_entity_poly.pdbx_seq_one_letter_code
_entity_poly.pdbx_strand_id
1 'polypeptide(L)'
;MKQQIKEDWIINNQNVFGLSKEISLTFFTIQCEMLDQLEGKKINSISDYLGTKIDVAKNIRLTKSLTIQRAFEEFLGFDVFKPLKVSIYNCSMILAYLQLSLLEEYNSRKHKNILTFSEYENKYSILLNGYLSSNIDTNERDFIKAELTLCDNLISELMKPIYNEISLFKEVLDEPCDFKRNLINSIDKRKKFLEQKANEKIPKIKALFKLIEYLHSNIDNFNLNNDLIKELELLNEERQKVNHKNTFKDKLKYDEVQAEIETKFKILQDNTASLIKAKAKELNVCNFDNEPNYSFNGVQEEIRQLKENFLNKDLPEIFKYKSQYLKYRTSTHKTFLSLQFFFDELDKITKSLFDYFKETEYNEFKSFETKDIHVNSIEEAIKGFKQGHTKFTLPYTLLNPSNIQQQNNIEPLPPQSLQPETEVSQQNKEIEIYLKSYDQYHFDEVIIKRNEDGTPNNIYLGNNFNEWLTNIDRNLLANKSYDAEIQDKLSTYNKYLLFLAEDLIGLYKAVSGYEKTNNRGYITSIHIQENKALQRLESIKFYSEIVKHYIRNKQFQKANDIKDYCIALFDNCVYNLNDVLFIDIYKSPLKTHFENIKTSLESSINFYELKIIKDLETNTSDTPQHPPKSENLYTPKPCFKAESIQSITDTLNVFFDATQHAELKRIIETGGKAKEKLLFRDNSNRLTDYFKRLIESDIIVGCNKTVLKNWIVDNFKYINGKTQKNFTPKTVEKTLSSKEQLCKNPII
;
A
#
# COMPACT_ATOMS: atom_id res chain seq x y z
N MET A 1 10.49 46.25 -48.19
CA MET A 1 11.75 45.49 -48.07
C MET A 1 12.62 45.85 -46.87
N LYS A 2 13.06 47.10 -46.66
CA LYS A 2 13.70 47.54 -45.39
C LYS A 2 12.85 47.24 -44.13
N GLN A 3 11.54 47.15 -44.30
CA GLN A 3 10.56 46.82 -43.26
C GLN A 3 10.25 45.30 -43.17
N GLN A 4 10.54 44.55 -44.23
CA GLN A 4 10.27 43.10 -44.35
C GLN A 4 11.33 42.26 -43.60
N ILE A 5 12.55 42.79 -43.49
CA ILE A 5 13.65 42.20 -42.70
C ILE A 5 13.49 42.50 -41.20
N LYS A 6 12.70 43.52 -40.84
CA LYS A 6 12.45 43.88 -39.44
C LYS A 6 11.57 42.87 -38.72
N GLU A 7 10.77 42.05 -39.40
CA GLU A 7 9.62 41.41 -38.75
C GLU A 7 9.68 39.86 -38.72
N ASP A 8 10.48 39.22 -39.60
CA ASP A 8 10.57 37.75 -39.67
C ASP A 8 11.63 37.13 -38.73
N TRP A 9 12.61 37.91 -38.28
CA TRP A 9 13.77 37.42 -37.51
C TRP A 9 13.79 37.92 -36.06
N ILE A 10 12.88 38.82 -35.67
CA ILE A 10 12.82 39.35 -34.32
C ILE A 10 12.29 38.27 -33.37
N ILE A 11 13.04 37.99 -32.32
CA ILE A 11 12.55 37.21 -31.19
C ILE A 11 11.62 38.17 -30.46
N ASN A 12 10.37 38.21 -30.93
CA ASN A 12 9.34 39.07 -30.39
C ASN A 12 8.97 38.54 -28.99
N ASN A 13 8.87 39.47 -28.03
CA ASN A 13 8.40 39.29 -26.66
C ASN A 13 7.06 38.55 -26.53
N GLN A 14 6.33 38.36 -27.63
CA GLN A 14 5.07 37.62 -27.69
C GLN A 14 5.23 36.16 -28.17
N ASN A 15 6.42 35.70 -28.54
CA ASN A 15 6.66 34.34 -29.00
C ASN A 15 7.43 33.46 -27.98
N VAL A 16 6.70 32.45 -27.52
CA VAL A 16 7.12 31.07 -27.16
C VAL A 16 7.91 30.85 -25.85
N PHE A 17 8.59 31.84 -25.27
CA PHE A 17 9.31 31.59 -24.01
C PHE A 17 9.07 32.71 -23.00
N GLY A 18 8.73 32.36 -21.75
CA GLY A 18 8.63 33.29 -20.62
C GLY A 18 10.00 33.82 -20.20
N LEU A 19 10.71 34.45 -21.14
CA LEU A 19 12.03 35.05 -20.93
C LEU A 19 11.93 36.12 -19.86
N SER A 20 13.01 36.36 -19.11
CA SER A 20 13.06 37.55 -18.28
C SER A 20 12.90 38.78 -19.17
N LYS A 21 12.29 39.81 -18.59
CA LYS A 21 12.23 41.13 -19.20
C LYS A 21 13.60 41.59 -19.69
N GLU A 22 14.66 41.27 -18.96
CA GLU A 22 16.05 41.60 -19.30
C GLU A 22 16.54 40.91 -20.58
N ILE A 23 16.34 39.60 -20.72
CA ILE A 23 16.76 38.85 -21.91
C ILE A 23 15.92 39.25 -23.11
N SER A 24 14.60 39.38 -22.94
CA SER A 24 13.68 39.86 -23.98
C SER A 24 14.09 41.25 -24.50
N LEU A 25 14.39 42.19 -23.61
CA LEU A 25 14.88 43.52 -23.99
C LEU A 25 16.24 43.45 -24.69
N THR A 26 17.14 42.57 -24.26
CA THR A 26 18.47 42.40 -24.85
C THR A 26 18.39 41.90 -26.29
N PHE A 27 17.57 40.87 -26.54
CA PHE A 27 17.32 40.34 -27.88
C PHE A 27 16.75 41.41 -28.81
N PHE A 28 15.70 42.10 -28.35
CA PHE A 28 15.09 43.19 -29.09
C PHE A 28 16.09 44.30 -29.42
N THR A 29 16.94 44.66 -28.47
CA THR A 29 17.95 45.72 -28.61
C THR A 29 19.02 45.35 -29.64
N ILE A 30 19.54 44.12 -29.60
CA ILE A 30 20.51 43.61 -30.59
C ILE A 30 19.89 43.62 -31.99
N GLN A 31 18.63 43.16 -32.11
CA GLN A 31 17.95 43.07 -33.40
C GLN A 31 17.64 44.45 -33.98
N CYS A 32 17.24 45.42 -33.15
CA CYS A 32 17.09 46.81 -33.57
C CYS A 32 18.42 47.41 -34.08
N GLU A 33 19.53 47.20 -33.38
CA GLU A 33 20.84 47.73 -33.84
C GLU A 33 21.28 47.08 -35.15
N MET A 34 21.08 45.77 -35.32
CA MET A 34 21.37 45.11 -36.60
C MET A 34 20.61 45.79 -37.73
N LEU A 35 19.32 46.08 -37.54
CA LEU A 35 18.48 46.73 -38.54
C LEU A 35 18.93 48.17 -38.85
N ASP A 36 19.34 48.93 -37.83
CA ASP A 36 19.86 50.28 -38.01
C ASP A 36 21.19 50.27 -38.81
N GLN A 37 22.06 49.29 -38.59
CA GLN A 37 23.30 49.12 -39.38
C GLN A 37 23.08 48.62 -40.82
N LEU A 38 21.86 48.19 -41.13
CA LEU A 38 21.44 47.81 -42.48
C LEU A 38 20.80 48.99 -43.22
N GLU A 39 20.56 50.11 -42.54
CA GLU A 39 19.95 51.28 -43.14
C GLU A 39 20.84 51.87 -44.24
N GLY A 40 20.40 51.74 -45.50
CA GLY A 40 21.10 52.26 -46.69
C GLY A 40 21.80 51.20 -47.52
N LYS A 41 21.87 49.94 -47.05
CA LYS A 41 22.34 48.81 -47.84
C LYS A 41 21.21 48.30 -48.77
N LYS A 42 21.54 47.90 -50.00
CA LYS A 42 20.60 47.21 -50.90
C LYS A 42 20.48 45.77 -50.44
N ILE A 43 19.33 45.42 -49.86
CA ILE A 43 19.03 44.06 -49.42
C ILE A 43 17.80 43.62 -50.20
N ASN A 44 18.01 42.76 -51.20
CA ASN A 44 17.01 42.34 -52.17
C ASN A 44 16.57 40.88 -51.97
N SER A 45 17.16 40.17 -51.00
CA SER A 45 16.77 38.82 -50.62
C SER A 45 17.11 38.51 -49.15
N ILE A 46 16.57 37.40 -48.61
CA ILE A 46 16.95 36.88 -47.30
C ILE A 46 18.43 36.47 -47.28
N SER A 47 18.94 35.92 -48.39
CA SER A 47 20.35 35.59 -48.53
C SER A 47 21.24 36.84 -48.42
N ASP A 48 20.81 37.96 -49.00
CA ASP A 48 21.52 39.24 -48.91
C ASP A 48 21.55 39.72 -47.46
N TYR A 49 20.43 39.61 -46.73
CA TYR A 49 20.36 39.98 -45.31
C TYR A 49 21.32 39.13 -44.47
N LEU A 50 21.21 37.80 -44.60
CA LEU A 50 22.02 36.85 -43.84
C LEU A 50 23.52 36.97 -44.13
N GLY A 51 23.88 37.35 -45.35
CA GLY A 51 25.26 37.62 -45.76
C GLY A 51 25.77 39.02 -45.42
N THR A 52 24.91 39.93 -44.92
CA THR A 52 25.33 41.30 -44.62
C THR A 52 26.14 41.38 -43.34
N LYS A 53 27.23 42.14 -43.40
CA LYS A 53 28.13 42.39 -42.27
C LYS A 53 27.61 43.50 -41.35
N ILE A 54 27.70 43.24 -40.04
CA ILE A 54 27.32 44.08 -38.90
C ILE A 54 28.55 44.25 -38.01
N ASP A 55 28.80 45.48 -37.57
CA ASP A 55 29.84 45.78 -36.58
C ASP A 55 29.27 45.60 -35.17
N VAL A 56 29.70 44.55 -34.48
CA VAL A 56 29.24 44.20 -33.13
C VAL A 56 29.92 45.01 -32.03
N ALA A 57 31.02 45.71 -32.36
CA ALA A 57 31.74 46.59 -31.45
C ALA A 57 31.22 48.04 -31.50
N LYS A 58 30.36 48.36 -32.48
CA LYS A 58 29.68 49.65 -32.56
C LYS A 58 28.70 49.81 -31.39
N ASN A 59 28.67 51.03 -30.83
CA ASN A 59 27.68 51.39 -29.82
C ASN A 59 26.26 51.28 -30.38
N ILE A 60 25.40 50.63 -29.62
CA ILE A 60 23.96 50.56 -29.91
C ILE A 60 23.39 51.97 -29.83
N ARG A 61 22.57 52.35 -30.81
CA ARG A 61 21.96 53.68 -30.90
C ARG A 61 21.28 54.08 -29.58
N LEU A 62 21.51 55.33 -29.15
CA LEU A 62 20.99 55.92 -27.90
C LEU A 62 21.55 55.34 -26.59
N THR A 63 22.56 54.45 -26.64
CA THR A 63 23.22 53.93 -25.44
C THR A 63 24.62 54.54 -25.27
N LYS A 64 25.07 54.69 -24.02
CA LYS A 64 26.46 55.02 -23.71
C LYS A 64 27.19 53.73 -23.42
N SER A 65 28.14 53.35 -24.28
CA SER A 65 29.06 52.20 -24.13
C SER A 65 28.49 50.79 -24.31
N LEU A 66 27.18 50.61 -24.54
CA LEU A 66 26.62 49.29 -24.81
C LEU A 66 26.81 48.93 -26.29
N THR A 67 27.40 47.77 -26.56
CA THR A 67 27.61 47.23 -27.91
C THR A 67 26.88 45.89 -28.03
N ILE A 68 26.67 45.38 -29.25
CA ILE A 68 26.11 44.03 -29.42
C ILE A 68 27.03 43.00 -28.73
N GLN A 69 28.34 43.20 -28.81
CA GLN A 69 29.31 42.35 -28.13
C GLN A 69 29.11 42.33 -26.61
N ARG A 70 29.07 43.50 -25.97
CA ARG A 70 28.82 43.60 -24.52
C ARG A 70 27.45 43.07 -24.13
N ALA A 71 26.44 43.21 -25.01
CA ALA A 71 25.11 42.65 -24.78
C ALA A 71 25.14 41.12 -24.68
N PHE A 72 25.92 40.44 -25.54
CA PHE A 72 26.11 39.00 -25.46
C PHE A 72 26.91 38.56 -24.22
N GLU A 73 27.99 39.27 -23.91
CA GLU A 73 28.86 38.98 -22.75
C GLU A 73 28.09 39.19 -21.42
N GLU A 74 27.61 40.41 -21.19
CA GLU A 74 27.09 40.84 -19.89
C GLU A 74 25.67 40.32 -19.59
N PHE A 75 24.81 40.15 -20.60
CA PHE A 75 23.38 39.89 -20.39
C PHE A 75 22.90 38.52 -20.90
N LEU A 76 23.63 37.91 -21.85
CA LEU A 76 23.29 36.59 -22.39
C LEU A 76 24.26 35.48 -21.94
N GLY A 77 25.27 35.80 -21.13
CA GLY A 77 26.14 34.81 -20.47
C GLY A 77 27.17 34.14 -21.39
N PHE A 78 27.51 34.74 -22.53
CA PHE A 78 28.37 34.13 -23.55
C PHE A 78 29.88 34.14 -23.23
N ASP A 79 30.28 34.52 -22.01
CA ASP A 79 31.69 34.60 -21.58
C ASP A 79 32.46 33.27 -21.75
N VAL A 80 31.76 32.13 -21.63
CA VAL A 80 32.33 30.78 -21.81
C VAL A 80 32.66 30.49 -23.29
N PHE A 81 31.98 31.14 -24.21
CA PHE A 81 32.07 30.90 -25.65
C PHE A 81 33.02 31.85 -26.40
N LYS A 82 33.94 32.59 -25.74
CA LYS A 82 34.87 33.55 -26.39
C LYS A 82 34.39 34.11 -27.75
N PRO A 83 33.19 34.71 -27.84
CA PRO A 83 32.65 35.07 -29.12
C PRO A 83 33.20 36.46 -29.42
N LEU A 84 33.41 36.80 -30.69
CA LEU A 84 33.70 38.18 -31.09
C LEU A 84 35.15 38.67 -30.88
N LYS A 85 36.16 37.86 -31.26
CA LYS A 85 37.55 38.37 -31.48
C LYS A 85 37.68 39.36 -32.65
N VAL A 86 36.68 39.40 -33.52
CA VAL A 86 36.61 40.26 -34.71
C VAL A 86 35.42 41.18 -34.51
N SER A 87 35.50 42.45 -34.90
CA SER A 87 34.40 43.40 -34.70
C SER A 87 33.26 43.26 -35.73
N ILE A 88 33.40 42.42 -36.77
CA ILE A 88 32.46 42.38 -37.90
C ILE A 88 31.95 40.97 -38.14
N TYR A 89 30.62 40.78 -38.12
CA TYR A 89 29.94 39.50 -38.31
C TYR A 89 28.84 39.57 -39.35
N ASN A 90 28.57 38.46 -40.02
CA ASN A 90 27.37 38.32 -40.83
C ASN A 90 26.13 38.24 -39.93
N CYS A 91 25.00 38.79 -40.38
CA CYS A 91 23.72 38.70 -39.66
C CYS A 91 23.38 37.26 -39.27
N SER A 92 23.65 36.29 -40.15
CA SER A 92 23.43 34.86 -39.87
C SER A 92 24.16 34.35 -38.64
N MET A 93 25.39 34.82 -38.40
CA MET A 93 26.17 34.43 -37.23
C MET A 93 25.61 35.03 -35.94
N ILE A 94 25.21 36.31 -35.98
CA ILE A 94 24.60 36.98 -34.82
C ILE A 94 23.27 36.31 -34.44
N LEU A 95 22.47 35.96 -35.45
CA LEU A 95 21.20 35.25 -35.24
C LEU A 95 21.41 33.84 -34.69
N ALA A 96 22.45 33.12 -35.15
CA ALA A 96 22.82 31.83 -34.57
C ALA A 96 23.21 31.96 -33.08
N TYR A 97 23.92 33.03 -32.70
CA TYR A 97 24.22 33.30 -31.29
C TYR A 97 22.96 33.58 -30.47
N LEU A 98 22.04 34.41 -30.97
CA LEU A 98 20.75 34.64 -30.30
C LEU A 98 19.94 33.34 -30.15
N GLN A 99 19.94 32.47 -31.17
CA GLN A 99 19.29 31.16 -31.09
C GLN A 99 19.94 30.26 -30.02
N LEU A 100 21.27 30.28 -29.90
CA LEU A 100 21.99 29.57 -28.85
C LEU A 100 21.67 30.14 -27.46
N SER A 101 21.62 31.46 -27.29
CA SER A 101 21.23 32.10 -26.03
C SER A 101 19.79 31.76 -25.65
N LEU A 102 18.88 31.70 -26.63
CA LEU A 102 17.49 31.32 -26.39
C LEU A 102 17.37 29.86 -25.95
N LEU A 103 18.17 28.98 -26.56
CA LEU A 103 18.27 27.58 -26.19
C LEU A 103 18.87 27.41 -24.78
N GLU A 104 19.87 28.20 -24.43
CA GLU A 104 20.48 28.19 -23.10
C GLU A 104 19.50 28.70 -22.03
N GLU A 105 18.75 29.77 -22.31
CA GLU A 105 17.76 30.27 -21.37
C GLU A 105 16.57 29.31 -21.20
N TYR A 106 16.21 28.60 -22.27
CA TYR A 106 15.28 27.48 -22.19
C TYR A 106 15.81 26.34 -21.29
N ASN A 107 17.12 26.06 -21.36
CA ASN A 107 17.77 25.05 -20.52
C ASN A 107 17.92 25.50 -19.06
N SER A 108 18.10 26.80 -18.79
CA SER A 108 18.37 27.37 -17.46
C SER A 108 17.10 27.56 -16.62
N ARG A 109 15.99 28.02 -17.21
CA ARG A 109 14.73 28.33 -16.52
C ARG A 109 13.83 27.12 -16.36
N LYS A 110 13.97 26.35 -15.28
CA LYS A 110 12.97 25.39 -14.69
C LYS A 110 12.18 24.42 -15.61
N HIS A 111 12.25 24.49 -16.93
CA HIS A 111 11.80 23.51 -17.91
C HIS A 111 12.91 22.46 -18.12
N LYS A 112 13.57 22.08 -17.02
CA LYS A 112 14.38 20.87 -16.92
C LYS A 112 13.46 19.69 -17.22
N ASN A 113 13.17 19.39 -18.49
CA ASN A 113 12.64 18.10 -18.95
C ASN A 113 12.71 17.97 -20.47
N ILE A 114 13.95 17.69 -20.88
CA ILE A 114 14.34 16.66 -21.84
C ILE A 114 14.37 17.04 -23.32
N LEU A 115 15.58 16.94 -23.88
CA LEU A 115 15.92 17.31 -25.25
C LEU A 115 15.81 16.16 -26.26
N THR A 116 15.52 14.92 -25.83
CA THR A 116 15.19 13.83 -26.77
C THR A 116 14.26 12.80 -26.12
N PHE A 117 13.49 12.08 -26.94
CA PHE A 117 12.65 10.96 -26.49
C PHE A 117 13.39 9.96 -25.58
N SER A 118 14.62 9.58 -25.94
CA SER A 118 15.43 8.60 -25.19
C SER A 118 15.84 9.09 -23.81
N GLU A 119 16.19 10.38 -23.69
CA GLU A 119 16.46 10.97 -22.38
C GLU A 119 15.19 11.06 -21.50
N TYR A 120 14.00 11.10 -22.12
CA TYR A 120 12.73 11.24 -21.39
C TYR A 120 12.38 9.94 -20.72
N GLU A 121 12.46 8.87 -21.50
CA GLU A 121 12.30 7.50 -21.05
C GLU A 121 13.23 7.20 -19.87
N ASN A 122 14.51 7.56 -19.96
CA ASN A 122 15.50 7.34 -18.89
C ASN A 122 15.23 8.15 -17.61
N LYS A 123 14.57 9.31 -17.71
CA LYS A 123 14.29 10.20 -16.58
C LYS A 123 12.88 10.08 -16.02
N TYR A 124 11.96 9.40 -16.72
CA TYR A 124 10.55 9.33 -16.37
C TYR A 124 10.29 9.04 -14.90
N SER A 125 10.93 8.01 -14.32
CA SER A 125 10.76 7.64 -12.91
C SER A 125 11.21 8.73 -11.93
N ILE A 126 12.27 9.47 -12.26
CA ILE A 126 12.77 10.58 -11.43
C ILE A 126 11.75 11.73 -11.43
N LEU A 127 11.16 12.02 -12.59
CA LEU A 127 10.16 13.07 -12.74
C LEU A 127 8.87 12.75 -12.03
N LEU A 128 8.40 11.51 -12.20
CA LEU A 128 7.26 10.98 -11.49
C LEU A 128 7.48 11.10 -9.98
N ASN A 129 8.60 10.61 -9.46
CA ASN A 129 8.90 10.71 -8.03
C ASN A 129 8.98 12.17 -7.53
N GLY A 130 9.57 13.06 -8.33
CA GLY A 130 9.60 14.49 -8.04
C GLY A 130 8.19 15.09 -7.95
N TYR A 131 7.32 14.76 -8.90
CA TYR A 131 5.93 15.21 -8.92
C TYR A 131 5.14 14.67 -7.72
N LEU A 132 5.23 13.38 -7.43
CA LEU A 132 4.54 12.74 -6.29
C LEU A 132 5.02 13.28 -4.94
N SER A 133 6.31 13.60 -4.82
CA SER A 133 6.86 14.18 -3.59
C SER A 133 6.46 15.65 -3.38
N SER A 134 6.10 16.36 -4.46
CA SER A 134 5.78 17.79 -4.43
C SER A 134 4.28 18.08 -4.31
N ASN A 135 3.43 17.09 -4.63
CA ASN A 135 1.97 17.25 -4.66
C ASN A 135 1.29 16.23 -3.75
N ILE A 136 0.51 16.71 -2.79
CA ILE A 136 -0.26 15.87 -1.85
C ILE A 136 -1.45 15.28 -2.61
N ASP A 137 -1.72 13.98 -2.38
CA ASP A 137 -2.87 13.25 -2.96
C ASP A 137 -2.88 13.19 -4.49
N THR A 138 -1.71 13.00 -5.09
CA THR A 138 -1.56 12.79 -6.53
C THR A 138 -0.92 11.44 -6.82
N ASN A 139 -1.22 10.87 -7.99
CA ASN A 139 -0.68 9.60 -8.46
C ASN A 139 -0.01 9.71 -9.84
N GLU A 140 0.50 8.60 -10.36
CA GLU A 140 1.17 8.55 -11.66
C GLU A 140 0.29 8.99 -12.83
N ARG A 141 -1.03 8.78 -12.77
CA ARG A 141 -1.93 9.29 -13.81
C ARG A 141 -2.13 10.79 -13.72
N ASP A 142 -2.18 11.38 -12.52
CA ASP A 142 -2.26 12.84 -12.37
C ASP A 142 -1.01 13.50 -12.95
N PHE A 143 0.16 12.89 -12.72
CA PHE A 143 1.40 13.27 -13.39
C PHE A 143 1.28 13.14 -14.92
N ILE A 144 0.89 11.98 -15.43
CA ILE A 144 0.74 11.75 -16.88
C ILE A 144 -0.26 12.74 -17.50
N LYS A 145 -1.38 13.03 -16.85
CA LYS A 145 -2.41 13.98 -17.31
C LYS A 145 -1.88 15.40 -17.35
N ALA A 146 -1.18 15.85 -16.30
CA ALA A 146 -0.55 17.17 -16.26
C ALA A 146 0.52 17.30 -17.36
N GLU A 147 1.32 16.25 -17.56
CA GLU A 147 2.35 16.20 -18.60
C GLU A 147 1.78 16.15 -20.03
N LEU A 148 0.69 15.41 -20.26
CA LEU A 148 -0.02 15.41 -21.54
C LEU A 148 -0.62 16.78 -21.84
N THR A 149 -1.23 17.42 -20.85
CA THR A 149 -1.76 18.79 -20.97
C THR A 149 -0.66 19.79 -21.31
N LEU A 150 0.52 19.64 -20.68
CA LEU A 150 1.69 20.44 -21.01
C LEU A 150 2.12 20.22 -22.47
N CYS A 151 2.19 18.96 -22.93
CA CYS A 151 2.54 18.63 -24.31
C CYS A 151 1.54 19.24 -25.31
N ASP A 152 0.23 19.15 -25.03
CA ASP A 152 -0.82 19.71 -25.87
C ASP A 152 -0.76 21.23 -25.95
N ASN A 153 -0.54 21.90 -24.81
CA ASN A 153 -0.34 23.35 -24.78
C ASN A 153 0.88 23.76 -25.59
N LEU A 154 2.01 23.07 -25.43
CA LEU A 154 3.23 23.36 -26.18
C LEU A 154 3.05 23.13 -27.68
N ILE A 155 2.41 22.03 -28.10
CA ILE A 155 2.13 21.77 -29.51
C ILE A 155 1.19 22.84 -30.07
N SER A 156 0.11 23.18 -29.36
CA SER A 156 -0.85 24.21 -29.75
C SER A 156 -0.15 25.56 -29.97
N GLU A 157 0.68 26.00 -29.02
CA GLU A 157 1.46 27.24 -29.15
C GLU A 157 2.46 27.19 -30.32
N LEU A 158 3.15 26.06 -30.53
CA LEU A 158 4.10 25.92 -31.63
C LEU A 158 3.42 25.90 -33.00
N MET A 159 2.19 25.40 -33.06
CA MET A 159 1.33 25.34 -34.25
C MET A 159 0.62 26.66 -34.55
N LYS A 160 0.58 27.61 -33.61
CA LYS A 160 0.02 28.94 -33.91
C LYS A 160 0.78 29.56 -35.09
N PRO A 161 0.05 30.04 -36.12
CA PRO A 161 0.63 30.94 -37.10
C PRO A 161 1.28 32.10 -36.38
N ILE A 162 2.39 32.60 -36.90
CA ILE A 162 3.02 33.79 -36.35
C ILE A 162 2.14 34.98 -36.76
N TYR A 163 1.10 35.26 -35.98
CA TYR A 163 0.21 36.39 -36.20
C TYR A 163 0.89 37.67 -35.70
N ASN A 164 1.29 38.53 -36.63
CA ASN A 164 1.65 39.91 -36.33
C ASN A 164 0.35 40.74 -36.32
N GLU A 165 -0.03 41.32 -35.18
CA GLU A 165 -1.14 42.29 -35.09
C GLU A 165 -0.87 43.62 -35.81
N ILE A 166 0.22 43.74 -36.57
CA ILE A 166 0.56 44.93 -37.36
C ILE A 166 0.88 44.55 -38.82
N SER A 167 0.23 43.52 -39.38
CA SER A 167 0.33 43.25 -40.82
C SER A 167 -0.86 43.85 -41.57
N LEU A 168 -0.58 44.81 -42.47
CA LEU A 168 -1.52 45.35 -43.45
C LEU A 168 -1.61 44.51 -44.75
N PHE A 169 -0.89 43.39 -44.87
CA PHE A 169 -0.96 42.51 -46.04
C PHE A 169 -1.31 41.07 -45.63
N LYS A 170 -2.51 40.66 -46.06
CA LYS A 170 -3.23 39.42 -45.73
C LYS A 170 -2.64 38.14 -46.32
N GLU A 171 -1.34 37.91 -46.29
CA GLU A 171 -0.79 36.61 -46.66
C GLU A 171 -0.06 35.96 -45.49
N VAL A 172 -0.73 34.96 -44.93
CA VAL A 172 -0.30 34.08 -43.85
C VAL A 172 0.59 33.01 -44.47
N LEU A 173 1.86 32.92 -44.04
CA LEU A 173 2.66 31.72 -44.28
C LEU A 173 2.31 30.71 -43.18
N ASP A 174 1.52 29.70 -43.57
CA ASP A 174 0.94 28.68 -42.68
C ASP A 174 1.94 27.60 -42.21
N GLU A 175 3.19 27.58 -42.71
CA GLU A 175 4.12 26.48 -42.43
C GLU A 175 5.15 26.79 -41.31
N PRO A 176 5.26 25.91 -40.28
CA PRO A 176 6.30 26.01 -39.25
C PRO A 176 7.71 25.84 -39.82
N CYS A 177 8.67 26.64 -39.35
CA CYS A 177 10.08 26.49 -39.70
C CYS A 177 10.67 25.14 -39.20
N ASP A 178 11.80 24.70 -39.76
CA ASP A 178 12.42 23.40 -39.46
C ASP A 178 12.72 23.19 -37.96
N PHE A 179 13.07 24.27 -37.24
CA PHE A 179 13.25 24.23 -35.79
C PHE A 179 11.94 23.88 -35.06
N LYS A 180 10.84 24.58 -35.36
CA LYS A 180 9.51 24.28 -34.81
C LYS A 180 9.09 22.85 -35.14
N ARG A 181 9.32 22.40 -36.38
CA ARG A 181 9.00 21.04 -36.83
C ARG A 181 9.75 19.97 -36.02
N ASN A 182 11.05 20.15 -35.79
CA ASN A 182 11.86 19.22 -35.00
C ASN A 182 11.46 19.19 -33.52
N LEU A 183 11.09 20.34 -32.96
CA LEU A 183 10.60 20.44 -31.58
C LEU A 183 9.22 19.78 -31.43
N ILE A 184 8.28 20.06 -32.35
CA ILE A 184 6.96 19.41 -32.40
C ILE A 184 7.13 17.89 -32.48
N ASN A 185 7.99 17.38 -33.37
CA ASN A 185 8.26 15.95 -33.50
C ASN A 185 8.79 15.31 -32.21
N SER A 186 9.57 16.05 -31.43
CA SER A 186 10.11 15.56 -30.15
C SER A 186 9.04 15.53 -29.06
N ILE A 187 8.19 16.56 -29.00
CA ILE A 187 7.04 16.62 -28.07
C ILE A 187 5.99 15.56 -28.43
N ASP A 188 5.72 15.33 -29.72
CA ASP A 188 4.80 14.30 -30.19
C ASP A 188 5.24 12.88 -29.78
N LYS A 189 6.54 12.59 -29.85
CA LYS A 189 7.09 11.31 -29.36
C LYS A 189 6.91 11.16 -27.84
N ARG A 190 7.17 12.21 -27.06
CA ARG A 190 6.92 12.21 -25.61
C ARG A 190 5.43 11.98 -25.30
N LYS A 191 4.55 12.68 -26.01
CA LYS A 191 3.09 12.51 -25.92
C LYS A 191 2.69 11.05 -26.19
N LYS A 192 3.18 10.44 -27.27
CA LYS A 192 2.93 9.02 -27.58
C LYS A 192 3.38 8.07 -26.48
N PHE A 193 4.55 8.30 -25.85
CA PHE A 193 4.99 7.49 -24.71
C PHE A 193 4.10 7.67 -23.49
N LEU A 194 3.69 8.91 -23.19
CA LEU A 194 2.77 9.19 -22.10
C LEU A 194 1.38 8.58 -22.34
N GLU A 195 0.88 8.64 -23.57
CA GLU A 195 -0.34 7.95 -23.99
C GLU A 195 -0.18 6.44 -23.86
N GLN A 196 0.96 5.86 -24.24
CA GLN A 196 1.25 4.45 -24.03
C GLN A 196 1.28 4.09 -22.54
N LYS A 197 1.87 4.93 -21.69
CA LYS A 197 1.91 4.75 -20.22
C LYS A 197 0.52 4.89 -19.59
N ALA A 198 -0.28 5.85 -20.03
CA ALA A 198 -1.69 5.97 -19.64
C ALA A 198 -2.50 4.73 -20.04
N ASN A 199 -2.14 4.13 -21.18
CA ASN A 199 -2.77 2.93 -21.74
C ASN A 199 -2.09 1.61 -21.33
N GLU A 200 -1.02 1.64 -20.53
CA GLU A 200 -0.42 0.43 -19.95
C GLU A 200 -1.43 -0.11 -18.94
N LYS A 201 -2.35 -0.93 -19.48
CA LYS A 201 -3.52 -1.49 -18.80
C LYS A 201 -3.18 -1.85 -17.36
N ILE A 202 -4.01 -1.32 -16.48
CA ILE A 202 -4.03 -1.49 -15.03
C ILE A 202 -3.71 -2.98 -14.69
N PRO A 203 -2.47 -3.26 -14.26
CA PRO A 203 -1.91 -4.61 -14.30
C PRO A 203 -2.63 -5.56 -13.34
N LYS A 204 -3.26 -5.05 -12.27
CA LYS A 204 -4.03 -5.86 -11.33
C LYS A 204 -5.42 -6.19 -11.88
N ILE A 205 -6.06 -5.34 -12.70
CA ILE A 205 -7.29 -5.73 -13.43
C ILE A 205 -6.99 -6.87 -14.40
N LYS A 206 -5.88 -6.78 -15.15
CA LYS A 206 -5.44 -7.89 -16.01
C LYS A 206 -5.19 -9.18 -15.21
N ALA A 207 -4.55 -9.06 -14.06
CA ALA A 207 -4.32 -10.20 -13.18
C ALA A 207 -5.65 -10.79 -12.67
N LEU A 208 -6.60 -9.95 -12.27
CA LEU A 208 -7.95 -10.36 -11.89
C LEU A 208 -8.66 -11.08 -13.04
N PHE A 209 -8.59 -10.56 -14.26
CA PHE A 209 -9.14 -11.19 -15.45
C PHE A 209 -8.52 -12.56 -15.75
N LYS A 210 -7.19 -12.70 -15.60
CA LYS A 210 -6.52 -14.01 -15.70
C LYS A 210 -6.96 -14.98 -14.61
N LEU A 211 -7.22 -14.50 -13.40
CA LEU A 211 -7.77 -15.33 -12.34
C LEU A 211 -9.18 -15.80 -12.67
N ILE A 212 -10.04 -14.92 -13.17
CA ILE A 212 -11.40 -15.26 -13.64
C ILE A 212 -11.35 -16.29 -14.77
N GLU A 213 -10.45 -16.11 -15.74
CA GLU A 213 -10.26 -17.06 -16.84
C GLU A 213 -9.81 -18.43 -16.34
N TYR A 214 -8.91 -18.47 -15.36
CA TYR A 214 -8.49 -19.70 -14.70
C TYR A 214 -9.66 -20.39 -13.99
N LEU A 215 -10.45 -19.64 -13.20
CA LEU A 215 -11.61 -20.17 -12.50
C LEU A 215 -12.62 -20.78 -13.50
N HIS A 216 -12.95 -20.03 -14.56
CA HIS A 216 -13.87 -20.48 -15.59
C HIS A 216 -13.36 -21.72 -16.34
N SER A 217 -12.07 -21.77 -16.69
CA SER A 217 -11.49 -22.88 -17.44
C SER A 217 -11.35 -24.17 -16.62
N ASN A 218 -11.46 -24.08 -15.29
CA ASN A 218 -11.35 -25.23 -14.38
C ASN A 218 -12.70 -25.66 -13.77
N ILE A 219 -13.83 -25.16 -14.26
CA ILE A 219 -15.17 -25.52 -13.76
C ILE A 219 -15.35 -27.05 -13.68
N ASP A 220 -15.04 -27.76 -14.77
CA ASP A 220 -15.23 -29.21 -14.84
C ASP A 220 -14.34 -29.94 -13.84
N ASN A 221 -13.09 -29.51 -13.69
CA ASN A 221 -12.14 -30.08 -12.74
C ASN A 221 -12.61 -29.88 -11.29
N PHE A 222 -13.10 -28.68 -10.94
CA PHE A 222 -13.63 -28.43 -9.61
C PHE A 222 -14.90 -29.25 -9.35
N ASN A 223 -15.76 -29.40 -10.35
CA ASN A 223 -16.99 -30.19 -10.27
C ASN A 223 -16.76 -31.69 -10.11
N LEU A 224 -15.57 -32.22 -10.42
CA LEU A 224 -15.22 -33.62 -10.08
C LEU A 224 -15.31 -33.91 -8.57
N ASN A 225 -15.22 -32.87 -7.73
CA ASN A 225 -15.31 -33.00 -6.28
C ASN A 225 -16.76 -32.84 -5.75
N ASN A 226 -17.77 -32.68 -6.62
CA ASN A 226 -19.15 -32.46 -6.17
C ASN A 226 -19.71 -33.64 -5.35
N ASP A 227 -19.35 -34.87 -5.70
CA ASP A 227 -19.81 -36.03 -4.93
C ASP A 227 -19.10 -36.12 -3.57
N LEU A 228 -17.83 -35.73 -3.50
CA LEU A 228 -17.09 -35.59 -2.23
C LEU A 228 -17.71 -34.51 -1.33
N ILE A 229 -18.19 -33.40 -1.91
CA ILE A 229 -18.90 -32.35 -1.18
C ILE A 229 -20.22 -32.87 -0.60
N LYS A 230 -21.03 -33.57 -1.40
CA LYS A 230 -22.28 -34.19 -0.92
C LYS A 230 -22.01 -35.19 0.20
N GLU A 231 -20.95 -35.98 0.09
CA GLU A 231 -20.54 -36.93 1.12
C GLU A 231 -20.14 -36.21 2.42
N LEU A 232 -19.37 -35.12 2.32
CA LEU A 232 -19.03 -34.27 3.48
C LEU A 232 -20.27 -33.64 4.12
N GLU A 233 -21.25 -33.22 3.33
CA GLU A 233 -22.52 -32.70 3.84
C GLU A 233 -23.29 -33.77 4.64
N LEU A 234 -23.38 -35.00 4.10
CA LEU A 234 -24.00 -36.14 4.78
C LEU A 234 -23.27 -36.52 6.07
N LEU A 235 -21.93 -36.58 6.05
CA LEU A 235 -21.12 -36.86 7.24
C LEU A 235 -21.30 -35.77 8.31
N ASN A 236 -21.37 -34.51 7.90
CA ASN A 236 -21.63 -33.41 8.83
C ASN A 236 -23.02 -33.51 9.46
N GLU A 237 -24.06 -33.88 8.70
CA GLU A 237 -25.38 -34.17 9.25
C GLU A 237 -25.35 -35.34 10.23
N GLU A 238 -24.61 -36.41 9.93
CA GLU A 238 -24.43 -37.53 10.86
C GLU A 238 -23.74 -37.07 12.14
N ARG A 239 -22.64 -36.32 12.03
CA ARG A 239 -21.91 -35.74 13.17
C ARG A 239 -22.83 -34.90 14.05
N GLN A 240 -23.72 -34.10 13.47
CA GLN A 240 -24.67 -33.26 14.22
C GLN A 240 -25.74 -34.08 14.96
N LYS A 241 -26.09 -35.28 14.47
CA LYS A 241 -27.04 -36.19 15.14
C LYS A 241 -26.42 -36.91 16.35
N VAL A 242 -25.09 -36.97 16.44
CA VAL A 242 -24.38 -37.63 17.54
C VAL A 242 -24.15 -36.67 18.70
N ASN A 243 -24.80 -36.91 19.84
CA ASN A 243 -24.58 -36.14 21.06
C ASN A 243 -23.37 -36.69 21.84
N HIS A 244 -22.17 -36.24 21.46
CA HIS A 244 -20.89 -36.66 22.05
C HIS A 244 -20.76 -36.46 23.57
N LYS A 245 -21.68 -35.73 24.21
CA LYS A 245 -21.67 -35.47 25.66
C LYS A 245 -22.50 -36.49 26.47
N ASN A 246 -23.33 -37.29 25.82
CA ASN A 246 -24.26 -38.18 26.52
C ASN A 246 -23.61 -39.49 26.97
N THR A 247 -22.89 -40.17 26.06
CA THR A 247 -22.26 -41.46 26.36
C THR A 247 -20.89 -41.58 25.73
N PHE A 248 -20.02 -42.46 26.27
CA PHE A 248 -18.71 -42.70 25.68
C PHE A 248 -18.80 -43.30 24.27
N LYS A 249 -19.86 -44.06 23.96
CA LYS A 249 -20.10 -44.62 22.62
C LYS A 249 -20.44 -43.53 21.61
N ASP A 250 -21.25 -42.55 22.02
CA ASP A 250 -21.56 -41.39 21.17
C ASP A 250 -20.31 -40.56 20.91
N LYS A 251 -19.44 -40.39 21.92
CA LYS A 251 -18.16 -39.72 21.70
C LYS A 251 -17.28 -40.46 20.70
N LEU A 252 -17.11 -41.79 20.84
CA LEU A 252 -16.32 -42.58 19.91
C LEU A 252 -16.85 -42.47 18.47
N LYS A 253 -18.18 -42.59 18.30
CA LYS A 253 -18.81 -42.41 16.99
C LYS A 253 -18.61 -40.99 16.43
N TYR A 254 -18.70 -39.96 17.27
CA TYR A 254 -18.42 -38.58 16.86
C TYR A 254 -16.98 -38.43 16.37
N ASP A 255 -16.01 -38.97 17.12
CA ASP A 255 -14.58 -38.90 16.79
C ASP A 255 -14.28 -39.64 15.47
N GLU A 256 -14.92 -40.80 15.23
CA GLU A 256 -14.84 -41.55 13.98
C GLU A 256 -15.33 -40.74 12.77
N VAL A 257 -16.54 -40.17 12.86
CA VAL A 257 -17.13 -39.34 11.79
C VAL A 257 -16.31 -38.06 11.58
N GLN A 258 -15.81 -37.46 12.64
CA GLN A 258 -14.95 -36.27 12.58
C GLN A 258 -13.64 -36.55 11.84
N ALA A 259 -12.98 -37.68 12.11
CA ALA A 259 -11.75 -38.07 11.43
C ALA A 259 -11.98 -38.33 9.92
N GLU A 260 -13.13 -38.91 9.56
CA GLU A 260 -13.52 -39.11 8.16
C GLU A 260 -13.76 -37.77 7.45
N ILE A 261 -14.47 -36.84 8.10
CA ILE A 261 -14.67 -35.47 7.61
C ILE A 261 -13.33 -34.79 7.39
N GLU A 262 -12.40 -34.85 8.35
CA GLU A 262 -11.07 -34.20 8.23
C GLU A 262 -10.28 -34.75 7.04
N THR A 263 -10.30 -36.07 6.86
CA THR A 263 -9.60 -36.73 5.75
C THR A 263 -10.17 -36.30 4.39
N LYS A 264 -11.50 -36.36 4.23
CA LYS A 264 -12.18 -35.98 2.98
C LYS A 264 -12.11 -34.48 2.72
N PHE A 265 -12.22 -33.66 3.77
CA PHE A 265 -12.11 -32.21 3.68
C PHE A 265 -10.71 -31.80 3.22
N LYS A 266 -9.65 -32.46 3.70
CA LYS A 266 -8.28 -32.23 3.23
C LYS A 266 -8.13 -32.51 1.74
N ILE A 267 -8.66 -33.65 1.26
CA ILE A 267 -8.67 -33.99 -0.18
C ILE A 267 -9.38 -32.91 -0.99
N LEU A 268 -10.57 -32.47 -0.53
CA LEU A 268 -11.31 -31.39 -1.17
C LEU A 268 -10.48 -30.09 -1.19
N GLN A 269 -9.82 -29.75 -0.08
CA GLN A 269 -9.01 -28.54 0.06
C GLN A 269 -7.83 -28.53 -0.92
N ASP A 270 -7.12 -29.65 -1.02
CA ASP A 270 -5.96 -29.81 -1.90
C ASP A 270 -6.35 -29.73 -3.38
N ASN A 271 -7.50 -30.33 -3.74
CA ASN A 271 -7.99 -30.35 -5.12
C ASN A 271 -8.69 -29.05 -5.56
N THR A 272 -9.00 -28.14 -4.63
CA THR A 272 -9.78 -26.92 -4.93
C THR A 272 -9.12 -25.67 -4.35
N ALA A 273 -9.24 -25.45 -3.05
CA ALA A 273 -8.77 -24.25 -2.36
C ALA A 273 -7.28 -23.98 -2.56
N SER A 274 -6.44 -25.00 -2.42
CA SER A 274 -5.00 -24.86 -2.62
C SER A 274 -4.65 -24.41 -4.03
N LEU A 275 -5.34 -24.92 -5.05
CA LEU A 275 -5.13 -24.54 -6.45
C LEU A 275 -5.57 -23.09 -6.74
N ILE A 276 -6.71 -22.67 -6.19
CA ILE A 276 -7.23 -21.31 -6.36
C ILE A 276 -6.32 -20.30 -5.63
N LYS A 277 -5.94 -20.59 -4.38
CA LYS A 277 -5.02 -19.73 -3.60
C LYS A 277 -3.66 -19.63 -4.28
N ALA A 278 -3.10 -20.75 -4.75
CA ALA A 278 -1.84 -20.76 -5.48
C ALA A 278 -1.91 -19.89 -6.73
N LYS A 279 -3.00 -19.99 -7.51
CA LYS A 279 -3.15 -19.18 -8.73
C LYS A 279 -3.36 -17.69 -8.44
N ALA A 280 -4.15 -17.36 -7.43
CA ALA A 280 -4.36 -15.97 -7.02
C ALA A 280 -3.05 -15.33 -6.50
N LYS A 281 -2.21 -16.11 -5.80
CA LYS A 281 -0.87 -15.68 -5.36
C LYS A 281 0.11 -15.54 -6.52
N GLU A 282 0.14 -16.50 -7.45
CA GLU A 282 0.96 -16.46 -8.68
C GLU A 282 0.67 -15.19 -9.50
N LEU A 283 -0.61 -14.83 -9.62
CA LEU A 283 -1.05 -13.65 -10.36
C LEU A 283 -0.93 -12.34 -9.55
N ASN A 284 -0.51 -12.41 -8.29
CA ASN A 284 -0.46 -11.26 -7.36
C ASN A 284 -1.83 -10.55 -7.21
N VAL A 285 -2.93 -11.28 -7.31
CA VAL A 285 -4.29 -10.75 -7.14
C VAL A 285 -4.66 -10.61 -5.67
N CYS A 286 -4.25 -11.59 -4.86
CA CYS A 286 -4.61 -11.66 -3.45
C CYS A 286 -3.42 -12.14 -2.60
N ASN A 287 -3.25 -11.54 -1.43
CA ASN A 287 -2.39 -12.04 -0.37
C ASN A 287 -3.20 -12.83 0.66
N PHE A 288 -2.65 -13.98 1.06
CA PHE A 288 -3.22 -14.95 2.02
C PHE A 288 -2.51 -14.94 3.38
N ASP A 289 -1.48 -14.09 3.58
CA ASP A 289 -0.66 -14.07 4.81
C ASP A 289 -1.48 -13.72 6.08
N ASN A 290 -2.64 -13.06 5.93
CA ASN A 290 -3.49 -12.59 7.03
C ASN A 290 -4.83 -13.32 7.11
N GLU A 291 -4.91 -14.59 6.71
CA GLU A 291 -6.15 -15.38 6.79
C GLU A 291 -6.84 -15.28 8.18
N PRO A 292 -8.16 -15.04 8.24
CA PRO A 292 -9.14 -15.05 7.13
C PRO A 292 -9.32 -13.71 6.38
N ASN A 293 -8.57 -12.67 6.73
CA ASN A 293 -8.69 -11.35 6.09
C ASN A 293 -7.84 -11.26 4.81
N TYR A 294 -8.49 -11.41 3.67
CA TYR A 294 -7.84 -11.37 2.37
C TYR A 294 -7.60 -9.94 1.88
N SER A 295 -6.38 -9.67 1.42
CA SER A 295 -6.04 -8.39 0.79
C SER A 295 -5.89 -8.57 -0.71
N PHE A 296 -6.77 -7.94 -1.49
CA PHE A 296 -6.71 -7.97 -2.96
C PHE A 296 -5.74 -6.94 -3.55
N ASN A 297 -4.62 -6.69 -2.87
CA ASN A 297 -3.47 -5.92 -3.35
C ASN A 297 -3.80 -4.56 -4.01
N GLY A 298 -4.87 -3.89 -3.62
CA GLY A 298 -5.30 -2.61 -4.20
C GLY A 298 -5.98 -2.71 -5.58
N VAL A 299 -6.55 -3.86 -5.94
CA VAL A 299 -7.39 -4.03 -7.15
C VAL A 299 -8.55 -3.01 -7.19
N GLN A 300 -9.12 -2.65 -6.03
CA GLN A 300 -10.23 -1.69 -5.94
C GLN A 300 -9.88 -0.31 -6.50
N GLU A 301 -8.64 0.15 -6.28
CA GLU A 301 -8.17 1.43 -6.81
C GLU A 301 -8.04 1.38 -8.34
N GLU A 302 -7.56 0.27 -8.88
CA GLU A 302 -7.52 0.05 -10.32
C GLU A 302 -8.93 -0.07 -10.93
N ILE A 303 -9.91 -0.61 -10.19
CA ILE A 303 -11.31 -0.63 -10.62
C ILE A 303 -11.84 0.81 -10.73
N ARG A 304 -11.64 1.65 -9.71
CA ARG A 304 -12.05 3.06 -9.74
C ARG A 304 -11.46 3.77 -10.96
N GLN A 305 -10.17 3.55 -11.17
CA GLN A 305 -9.42 4.07 -12.31
C GLN A 305 -9.91 3.59 -13.68
N LEU A 306 -10.36 2.33 -13.78
CA LEU A 306 -10.97 1.81 -15.01
C LEU A 306 -12.33 2.48 -15.28
N LYS A 307 -13.16 2.64 -14.25
CA LYS A 307 -14.47 3.29 -14.38
C LYS A 307 -14.35 4.71 -14.92
N GLU A 308 -13.35 5.45 -14.47
CA GLU A 308 -13.11 6.84 -14.88
C GLU A 308 -12.55 6.96 -16.30
N ASN A 309 -11.84 5.95 -16.82
CA ASN A 309 -10.97 6.11 -17.99
C ASN A 309 -11.06 4.99 -19.03
N PHE A 310 -12.09 4.14 -19.00
CA PHE A 310 -12.23 3.07 -19.99
C PHE A 310 -12.47 3.64 -21.40
N LEU A 311 -12.01 2.92 -22.42
CA LEU A 311 -12.30 3.21 -23.82
C LEU A 311 -13.35 2.23 -24.35
N ASN A 312 -14.09 2.61 -25.39
CA ASN A 312 -15.08 1.71 -26.01
C ASN A 312 -14.49 0.36 -26.47
N LYS A 313 -13.21 0.33 -26.83
CA LYS A 313 -12.48 -0.89 -27.20
C LYS A 313 -12.24 -1.86 -26.04
N ASP A 314 -12.36 -1.41 -24.79
CA ASP A 314 -12.15 -2.23 -23.60
C ASP A 314 -13.43 -3.00 -23.20
N LEU A 315 -14.62 -2.52 -23.61
CA LEU A 315 -15.92 -3.10 -23.26
C LEU A 315 -16.06 -4.58 -23.64
N PRO A 316 -15.67 -5.04 -24.86
CA PRO A 316 -15.80 -6.45 -25.21
C PRO A 316 -15.01 -7.38 -24.29
N GLU A 317 -13.84 -6.94 -23.83
CA GLU A 317 -13.00 -7.71 -22.90
C GLU A 317 -13.61 -7.74 -21.50
N ILE A 318 -14.10 -6.59 -21.00
CA ILE A 318 -14.79 -6.51 -19.70
C ILE A 318 -16.01 -7.44 -19.68
N PHE A 319 -16.83 -7.42 -20.74
CA PHE A 319 -18.00 -8.29 -20.85
C PHE A 319 -17.65 -9.77 -20.96
N LYS A 320 -16.59 -10.13 -21.70
CA LYS A 320 -16.07 -11.51 -21.72
C LYS A 320 -15.83 -12.02 -20.30
N TYR A 321 -15.07 -11.28 -19.48
CA TYR A 321 -14.71 -11.73 -18.13
C TYR A 321 -15.88 -11.69 -17.16
N LYS A 322 -16.81 -10.73 -17.31
CA LYS A 322 -18.07 -10.72 -16.56
C LYS A 322 -18.85 -12.03 -16.77
N SER A 323 -19.09 -12.40 -18.03
CA SER A 323 -19.81 -13.63 -18.37
C SER A 323 -19.08 -14.89 -17.87
N GLN A 324 -17.75 -14.94 -17.98
CA GLN A 324 -16.96 -16.05 -17.46
C GLN A 324 -17.09 -16.19 -15.94
N TYR A 325 -17.03 -15.07 -15.20
CA TYR A 325 -17.16 -15.08 -13.75
C TYR A 325 -18.54 -15.52 -13.28
N LEU A 326 -19.60 -14.96 -13.88
CA LEU A 326 -20.98 -15.34 -13.57
C LEU A 326 -21.23 -16.82 -13.87
N LYS A 327 -20.71 -17.33 -14.99
CA LYS A 327 -20.81 -18.74 -15.34
C LYS A 327 -20.08 -19.63 -14.32
N TYR A 328 -18.87 -19.26 -13.91
CA TYR A 328 -18.16 -19.97 -12.84
C TYR A 328 -19.00 -20.04 -11.56
N ARG A 329 -19.46 -18.89 -11.03
CA ARG A 329 -20.21 -18.84 -9.76
C ARG A 329 -21.53 -19.59 -9.79
N THR A 330 -22.16 -19.72 -10.96
CA THR A 330 -23.42 -20.46 -11.13
C THR A 330 -23.24 -21.95 -11.46
N SER A 331 -22.08 -22.35 -12.00
CA SER A 331 -21.82 -23.72 -12.45
C SER A 331 -21.01 -24.56 -11.47
N THR A 332 -20.45 -23.96 -10.41
CA THR A 332 -19.70 -24.68 -9.37
C THR A 332 -20.48 -24.76 -8.07
N HIS A 333 -20.16 -25.76 -7.24
CA HIS A 333 -20.75 -25.88 -5.91
C HIS A 333 -20.54 -24.61 -5.06
N LYS A 334 -21.57 -24.15 -4.34
CA LYS A 334 -21.53 -22.91 -3.55
C LYS A 334 -20.58 -23.01 -2.35
N THR A 335 -20.37 -24.21 -1.84
CA THR A 335 -19.67 -24.51 -0.58
C THR A 335 -18.27 -25.08 -0.79
N PHE A 336 -17.38 -24.33 -1.43
CA PHE A 336 -15.96 -24.46 -1.07
C PHE A 336 -15.78 -23.76 0.28
N LEU A 337 -16.23 -24.38 1.37
CA LEU A 337 -16.31 -23.78 2.71
C LEU A 337 -15.02 -23.08 3.15
N SER A 338 -13.86 -23.61 2.77
CA SER A 338 -12.54 -23.03 3.05
C SER A 338 -12.22 -21.75 2.26
N LEU A 339 -12.99 -21.43 1.21
CA LEU A 339 -12.86 -20.25 0.36
C LEU A 339 -14.05 -19.29 0.48
N GLN A 340 -14.99 -19.52 1.40
CA GLN A 340 -16.20 -18.68 1.51
C GLN A 340 -15.84 -17.19 1.63
N PHE A 341 -15.01 -16.83 2.60
CA PHE A 341 -14.54 -15.46 2.80
C PHE A 341 -13.75 -14.90 1.60
N PHE A 342 -13.03 -15.75 0.87
CA PHE A 342 -12.27 -15.33 -0.32
C PHE A 342 -13.24 -14.98 -1.45
N PHE A 343 -14.23 -15.83 -1.69
CA PHE A 343 -15.26 -15.57 -2.70
C PHE A 343 -16.18 -14.43 -2.31
N ASP A 344 -16.50 -14.23 -1.04
CA ASP A 344 -17.30 -13.09 -0.60
C ASP A 344 -16.61 -11.76 -0.94
N GLU A 345 -15.30 -11.66 -0.71
CA GLU A 345 -14.52 -10.47 -1.09
C GLU A 345 -14.32 -10.37 -2.61
N LEU A 346 -14.04 -11.48 -3.30
CA LEU A 346 -13.94 -11.50 -4.75
C LEU A 346 -15.26 -11.12 -5.43
N ASP A 347 -16.40 -11.58 -4.90
CA ASP A 347 -17.76 -11.26 -5.36
C ASP A 347 -18.01 -9.76 -5.19
N LYS A 348 -17.63 -9.14 -4.05
CA LYS A 348 -17.72 -7.69 -3.85
C LYS A 348 -16.87 -6.90 -4.85
N ILE A 349 -15.64 -7.34 -5.09
CA ILE A 349 -14.68 -6.69 -6.01
C ILE A 349 -15.19 -6.77 -7.44
N THR A 350 -15.54 -7.97 -7.89
CA THR A 350 -16.05 -8.22 -9.25
C THR A 350 -17.40 -7.54 -9.47
N LYS A 351 -18.29 -7.54 -8.48
CA LYS A 351 -19.54 -6.76 -8.53
C LYS A 351 -19.26 -5.27 -8.67
N SER A 352 -18.38 -4.71 -7.83
CA SER A 352 -18.00 -3.29 -7.94
C SER A 352 -17.49 -2.96 -9.33
N LEU A 353 -16.68 -3.84 -9.93
CA LEU A 353 -16.21 -3.68 -11.30
C LEU A 353 -17.35 -3.75 -12.33
N PHE A 354 -18.09 -4.85 -12.35
CA PHE A 354 -19.00 -5.19 -13.43
C PHE A 354 -20.37 -4.51 -13.36
N ASP A 355 -20.84 -4.11 -12.17
CA ASP A 355 -22.09 -3.35 -12.00
C ASP A 355 -22.00 -1.96 -12.64
N TYR A 356 -20.80 -1.38 -12.73
CA TYR A 356 -20.63 -0.09 -13.40
C TYR A 356 -20.86 -0.19 -14.92
N PHE A 357 -20.57 -1.36 -15.51
CA PHE A 357 -20.69 -1.60 -16.95
C PHE A 357 -21.99 -2.33 -17.33
N LYS A 358 -22.97 -2.45 -16.41
CA LYS A 358 -24.21 -3.15 -16.72
C LYS A 358 -25.11 -2.33 -17.64
N GLU A 359 -25.77 -3.00 -18.58
CA GLU A 359 -26.74 -2.37 -19.49
C GLU A 359 -28.16 -2.34 -18.89
N THR A 360 -28.40 -3.08 -17.81
CA THR A 360 -29.71 -3.22 -17.18
C THR A 360 -29.66 -2.92 -15.68
N GLU A 361 -30.77 -2.51 -15.09
CA GLU A 361 -30.84 -2.29 -13.64
C GLU A 361 -30.78 -3.61 -12.83
N TYR A 362 -30.99 -4.75 -13.48
CA TYR A 362 -31.01 -6.07 -12.86
C TYR A 362 -29.67 -6.41 -12.21
N ASN A 363 -29.72 -6.97 -10.99
CA ASN A 363 -28.54 -7.45 -10.27
C ASN A 363 -28.18 -8.85 -10.76
N GLU A 364 -27.21 -8.95 -11.67
CA GLU A 364 -26.73 -10.21 -12.24
C GLU A 364 -25.99 -11.10 -11.20
N PHE A 365 -25.52 -10.53 -10.09
CA PHE A 365 -24.84 -11.24 -8.99
C PHE A 365 -25.82 -11.85 -7.99
N LYS A 366 -27.11 -11.51 -8.07
CA LYS A 366 -28.16 -11.92 -7.11
C LYS A 366 -28.28 -13.44 -6.90
N SER A 367 -27.84 -14.25 -7.87
CA SER A 367 -27.94 -15.72 -7.83
C SER A 367 -27.00 -16.37 -6.81
N PHE A 368 -25.91 -15.69 -6.46
CA PHE A 368 -24.90 -16.17 -5.50
C PHE A 368 -24.59 -15.19 -4.37
N GLU A 369 -25.20 -14.00 -4.35
CA GLU A 369 -25.23 -13.16 -3.15
C GLU A 369 -25.96 -13.85 -2.00
N THR A 370 -25.35 -13.79 -0.81
CA THR A 370 -26.04 -14.15 0.43
C THR A 370 -27.21 -13.20 0.62
N LYS A 371 -28.44 -13.72 0.48
CA LYS A 371 -29.64 -12.92 0.71
C LYS A 371 -29.69 -12.51 2.16
N ASP A 372 -29.89 -11.23 2.38
CA ASP A 372 -30.17 -10.68 3.69
C ASP A 372 -31.54 -11.17 4.15
N ILE A 373 -31.57 -11.91 5.26
CA ILE A 373 -32.82 -12.33 5.87
C ILE A 373 -33.22 -11.26 6.87
N HIS A 374 -34.31 -10.56 6.55
CA HIS A 374 -34.91 -9.64 7.50
C HIS A 374 -35.48 -10.45 8.68
N VAL A 375 -35.06 -10.12 9.89
CA VAL A 375 -35.48 -10.79 11.13
C VAL A 375 -35.93 -9.73 12.11
N ASN A 376 -37.06 -9.95 12.78
CA ASN A 376 -37.67 -8.97 13.67
C ASN A 376 -37.12 -9.03 15.10
N SER A 377 -36.24 -10.00 15.39
CA SER A 377 -35.60 -10.15 16.69
C SER A 377 -34.26 -10.88 16.61
N ILE A 378 -33.48 -10.81 17.70
CA ILE A 378 -32.25 -11.60 17.85
C ILE A 378 -32.58 -13.09 17.94
N GLU A 379 -33.70 -13.47 18.55
CA GLU A 379 -34.15 -14.87 18.62
C GLU A 379 -34.45 -15.45 17.23
N GLU A 380 -35.10 -14.67 16.36
CA GLU A 380 -35.31 -15.05 14.96
C GLU A 380 -33.98 -15.18 14.20
N ALA A 381 -33.03 -14.27 14.43
CA ALA A 381 -31.68 -14.36 13.88
C ALA A 381 -30.96 -15.64 14.35
N ILE A 382 -31.01 -15.96 15.65
CA ILE A 382 -30.42 -17.17 16.23
C ILE A 382 -31.09 -18.43 15.64
N LYS A 383 -32.42 -18.41 15.49
CA LYS A 383 -33.16 -19.54 14.90
C LYS A 383 -32.79 -19.73 13.43
N GLY A 384 -32.70 -18.65 12.66
CA GLY A 384 -32.24 -18.68 11.28
C GLY A 384 -30.78 -19.14 11.17
N PHE A 385 -29.93 -18.75 12.11
CA PHE A 385 -28.53 -19.15 12.14
C PHE A 385 -28.40 -20.66 12.38
N LYS A 386 -29.21 -21.21 13.29
CA LYS A 386 -29.32 -22.66 13.51
C LYS A 386 -29.85 -23.42 12.28
N GLN A 387 -30.57 -22.74 11.38
CA GLN A 387 -31.05 -23.27 10.11
C GLN A 387 -30.04 -23.08 8.95
N GLY A 388 -28.82 -22.58 9.25
CA GLY A 388 -27.74 -22.43 8.28
C GLY A 388 -27.73 -21.08 7.55
N HIS A 389 -28.55 -20.11 7.95
CA HIS A 389 -28.50 -18.76 7.40
C HIS A 389 -27.34 -17.95 8.00
N THR A 390 -26.60 -17.23 7.17
CA THR A 390 -25.35 -16.57 7.58
C THR A 390 -25.41 -15.03 7.56
N LYS A 391 -26.48 -14.43 7.04
CA LYS A 391 -26.63 -12.96 6.94
C LYS A 391 -28.05 -12.51 7.28
N PHE A 392 -28.15 -11.61 8.24
CA PHE A 392 -29.42 -11.11 8.77
C PHE A 392 -29.45 -9.59 8.75
N THR A 393 -30.63 -9.02 8.50
CA THR A 393 -30.89 -7.59 8.69
C THR A 393 -31.83 -7.43 9.87
N LEU A 394 -31.30 -6.89 10.97
CA LEU A 394 -32.08 -6.53 12.15
C LEU A 394 -32.70 -5.14 11.94
N PRO A 395 -33.98 -4.91 12.26
CA PRO A 395 -34.54 -3.58 12.31
C PRO A 395 -33.77 -2.76 13.35
N TYR A 396 -33.45 -1.52 12.98
CA TYR A 396 -32.67 -0.58 13.80
C TYR A 396 -33.28 -0.39 15.21
N THR A 397 -34.58 -0.60 15.35
CA THR A 397 -35.33 -0.55 16.62
C THR A 397 -34.87 -1.54 17.69
N LEU A 398 -34.24 -2.67 17.32
CA LEU A 398 -33.70 -3.66 18.25
C LEU A 398 -32.34 -3.28 18.84
N LEU A 399 -31.57 -2.45 18.14
CA LEU A 399 -30.25 -1.99 18.58
C LEU A 399 -30.34 -0.73 19.45
N ASN A 400 -31.56 -0.22 19.67
CA ASN A 400 -31.80 0.94 20.51
C ASN A 400 -31.92 0.50 21.98
N PRO A 401 -30.96 0.86 22.87
CA PRO A 401 -30.95 0.42 24.27
C PRO A 401 -32.15 0.90 25.09
N SER A 402 -32.88 1.91 24.59
CA SER A 402 -34.09 2.46 25.20
C SER A 402 -35.24 1.45 25.33
N ASN A 403 -35.27 0.40 24.48
CA ASN A 403 -36.33 -0.62 24.49
C ASN A 403 -36.11 -1.74 25.54
N ILE A 404 -34.93 -1.81 26.17
CA ILE A 404 -34.62 -2.85 27.17
C ILE A 404 -35.31 -2.55 28.52
N GLN A 405 -35.76 -1.31 28.76
CA GLN A 405 -36.45 -0.94 30.00
C GLN A 405 -37.98 -1.07 29.96
N GLN A 406 -38.61 -1.43 28.84
CA GLN A 406 -40.07 -1.44 28.71
C GLN A 406 -40.75 -2.81 28.58
N GLN A 407 -40.03 -3.93 28.80
CA GLN A 407 -40.69 -5.23 28.96
C GLN A 407 -40.91 -5.56 30.44
N ASN A 408 -41.89 -4.88 31.04
CA ASN A 408 -42.71 -5.43 32.14
C ASN A 408 -44.14 -4.89 31.99
N ASN A 409 -45.09 -5.83 31.99
CA ASN A 409 -46.54 -5.65 31.80
C ASN A 409 -47.17 -4.43 32.50
N ILE A 410 -48.14 -3.78 31.85
CA ILE A 410 -49.50 -3.42 32.37
C ILE A 410 -50.39 -2.90 31.21
N GLU A 411 -51.70 -3.15 31.37
CA GLU A 411 -52.91 -2.83 30.58
C GLU A 411 -53.14 -1.39 30.05
N PRO A 412 -54.16 -1.16 29.18
CA PRO A 412 -54.26 0.01 28.29
C PRO A 412 -55.17 1.17 28.76
N LEU A 413 -55.06 2.29 28.02
CA LEU A 413 -55.93 3.50 27.82
C LEU A 413 -55.38 4.86 28.37
N PRO A 414 -55.78 6.05 27.83
CA PRO A 414 -55.85 6.55 26.44
C PRO A 414 -55.29 8.01 26.32
N PRO A 415 -55.74 8.84 25.34
CA PRO A 415 -55.10 9.10 24.05
C PRO A 415 -54.09 10.28 24.04
N GLN A 416 -53.13 10.13 23.14
CA GLN A 416 -52.35 11.13 22.40
C GLN A 416 -52.38 12.60 22.86
N SER A 417 -51.19 13.10 23.24
CA SER A 417 -50.77 14.45 22.83
C SER A 417 -49.26 14.54 22.65
N LEU A 418 -48.88 15.39 21.67
CA LEU A 418 -47.56 15.94 21.34
C LEU A 418 -46.60 15.04 20.52
N GLN A 419 -46.26 15.58 19.34
CA GLN A 419 -45.31 15.04 18.37
C GLN A 419 -43.90 14.88 18.99
N PRO A 420 -43.12 13.88 18.56
CA PRO A 420 -41.79 13.65 19.10
C PRO A 420 -40.80 14.73 18.64
N GLU A 421 -40.40 15.60 19.57
CA GLU A 421 -39.28 16.55 19.46
C GLU A 421 -37.89 15.84 19.53
N THR A 422 -37.76 14.61 19.02
CA THR A 422 -36.96 13.60 19.75
C THR A 422 -35.66 13.09 19.11
N GLU A 423 -35.19 13.59 17.97
CA GLU A 423 -33.89 13.10 17.41
C GLU A 423 -32.85 14.20 17.22
N VAL A 424 -33.23 15.31 16.58
CA VAL A 424 -32.31 16.45 16.36
C VAL A 424 -31.86 17.08 17.67
N SER A 425 -32.75 17.13 18.67
CA SER A 425 -32.44 17.63 20.01
C SER A 425 -31.39 16.76 20.73
N GLN A 426 -31.39 15.46 20.48
CA GLN A 426 -30.47 14.53 21.14
C GLN A 426 -29.08 14.54 20.49
N GLN A 427 -29.02 14.59 19.15
CA GLN A 427 -27.75 14.75 18.42
C GLN A 427 -27.03 16.05 18.78
N ASN A 428 -27.78 17.16 18.90
CA ASN A 428 -27.20 18.42 19.31
C ASN A 428 -26.64 18.35 20.75
N LYS A 429 -27.30 17.62 21.66
CA LYS A 429 -26.80 17.41 23.02
C LYS A 429 -25.50 16.60 23.06
N GLU A 430 -25.33 15.59 22.20
CA GLU A 430 -24.08 14.82 22.12
C GLU A 430 -22.93 15.68 21.58
N ILE A 431 -23.18 16.49 20.55
CA ILE A 431 -22.19 17.42 20.01
C ILE A 431 -21.79 18.47 21.07
N GLU A 432 -22.73 18.97 21.87
CA GLU A 432 -22.41 19.86 22.99
C GLU A 432 -21.46 19.24 24.02
N ILE A 433 -21.49 17.92 24.21
CA ILE A 433 -20.55 17.23 25.10
C ILE A 433 -19.16 17.20 24.47
N TYR A 434 -19.07 16.93 23.16
CA TYR A 434 -17.79 17.04 22.44
C TYR A 434 -17.21 18.45 22.53
N LEU A 435 -18.03 19.50 22.36
CA LEU A 435 -17.59 20.89 22.47
C LEU A 435 -17.00 21.21 23.86
N LYS A 436 -17.58 20.65 24.92
CA LYS A 436 -17.08 20.83 26.30
C LYS A 436 -15.86 19.98 26.65
N SER A 437 -15.48 19.06 25.77
CA SER A 437 -14.39 18.11 26.00
C SER A 437 -13.06 18.55 25.43
N TYR A 438 -12.97 19.72 24.80
CA TYR A 438 -11.70 20.24 24.29
C TYR A 438 -11.58 21.76 24.40
N ASP A 439 -10.34 22.26 24.39
CA ASP A 439 -10.06 23.70 24.27
C ASP A 439 -9.94 24.07 22.79
N GLN A 440 -10.99 24.70 22.23
CA GLN A 440 -11.05 25.04 20.82
C GLN A 440 -9.88 25.92 20.38
N TYR A 441 -9.51 26.93 21.17
CA TYR A 441 -8.48 27.90 20.80
C TYR A 441 -7.14 27.20 20.62
N HIS A 442 -6.74 26.39 21.60
CA HIS A 442 -5.48 25.67 21.54
C HIS A 442 -5.49 24.56 20.49
N PHE A 443 -6.61 23.84 20.35
CA PHE A 443 -6.75 22.80 19.33
C PHE A 443 -6.60 23.36 17.91
N ASP A 444 -7.23 24.51 17.63
CA ASP A 444 -7.13 25.15 16.32
C ASP A 444 -5.70 25.60 16.00
N GLU A 445 -4.95 26.11 16.98
CA GLU A 445 -3.55 26.50 16.80
C GLU A 445 -2.66 25.30 16.43
N VAL A 446 -2.83 24.15 17.07
CA VAL A 446 -1.97 22.97 16.85
C VAL A 446 -2.30 22.20 15.57
N ILE A 447 -3.50 22.36 15.00
CA ILE A 447 -3.87 21.70 13.74
C ILE A 447 -3.50 22.49 12.47
N ILE A 448 -3.10 23.76 12.61
CA ILE A 448 -2.69 24.61 11.49
C ILE A 448 -1.26 24.25 11.07
N LYS A 449 -1.05 23.90 9.80
CA LYS A 449 0.27 23.44 9.30
C LYS A 449 1.29 24.57 9.13
N ARG A 450 0.82 25.78 8.83
CA ARG A 450 1.65 26.95 8.57
C ARG A 450 1.06 28.16 9.28
N ASN A 451 1.92 28.97 9.88
CA ASN A 451 1.52 30.24 10.45
C ASN A 451 0.96 31.17 9.36
N GLU A 452 0.32 32.26 9.75
CA GLU A 452 -0.27 33.24 8.82
C GLU A 452 0.76 33.83 7.84
N ASP A 453 2.03 33.88 8.22
CA ASP A 453 3.16 34.33 7.38
C ASP A 453 3.66 33.26 6.39
N GLY A 454 3.05 32.08 6.37
CA GLY A 454 3.41 30.95 5.52
C GLY A 454 4.59 30.11 6.04
N THR A 455 5.21 30.44 7.18
CA THR A 455 6.26 29.61 7.79
C THR A 455 5.68 28.31 8.37
N PRO A 456 6.45 27.20 8.45
CA PRO A 456 5.99 25.98 9.12
C PRO A 456 5.57 26.27 10.56
N ASN A 457 4.40 25.79 10.96
CA ASN A 457 3.99 25.85 12.34
C ASN A 457 4.74 24.76 13.13
N ASN A 458 5.63 25.15 14.02
CA ASN A 458 6.45 24.22 14.80
C ASN A 458 5.66 23.44 15.85
N ILE A 459 4.47 23.93 16.21
CA ILE A 459 3.53 23.19 17.06
C ILE A 459 2.50 22.39 16.23
N TYR A 460 2.72 22.27 14.91
CA TYR A 460 1.85 21.49 14.05
C TYR A 460 1.85 20.01 14.47
N LEU A 461 0.69 19.59 14.93
CA LEU A 461 0.40 18.28 15.47
C LEU A 461 0.82 17.13 14.55
N GLY A 462 0.55 17.27 13.24
CA GLY A 462 0.81 16.18 12.29
C GLY A 462 2.28 15.76 12.26
N ASN A 463 3.20 16.68 12.54
CA ASN A 463 4.63 16.35 12.63
C ASN A 463 4.96 15.76 14.00
N ASN A 464 4.50 16.40 15.09
CA ASN A 464 4.83 16.01 16.45
C ASN A 464 4.31 14.61 16.81
N PHE A 465 3.09 14.27 16.37
CA PHE A 465 2.48 12.98 16.64
C PHE A 465 3.16 11.84 15.87
N ASN A 466 3.49 12.07 14.59
CA ASN A 466 4.24 11.12 13.78
C ASN A 466 5.66 10.90 14.31
N GLU A 467 6.32 11.96 14.79
CA GLU A 467 7.63 11.87 15.41
C GLU A 467 7.57 11.08 16.73
N TRP A 468 6.59 11.38 17.59
CA TRP A 468 6.35 10.63 18.82
C TRP A 468 6.19 9.13 18.55
N LEU A 469 5.35 8.74 17.58
CA LEU A 469 5.18 7.33 17.23
C LEU A 469 6.43 6.71 16.63
N THR A 470 7.13 7.44 15.75
CA THR A 470 8.40 6.97 15.18
C THR A 470 9.41 6.70 16.28
N ASN A 471 9.43 7.52 17.33
CA ASN A 471 10.28 7.32 18.50
C ASN A 471 9.83 6.10 19.31
N ILE A 472 8.53 5.88 19.49
CA ILE A 472 8.00 4.66 20.14
C ILE A 472 8.41 3.40 19.37
N ASP A 473 8.18 3.35 18.06
CA ASP A 473 8.56 2.19 17.23
C ASP A 473 10.07 1.97 17.27
N ARG A 474 10.88 3.04 17.21
CA ARG A 474 12.34 2.93 17.34
C ARG A 474 12.74 2.37 18.71
N ASN A 475 12.10 2.80 19.79
CA ASN A 475 12.36 2.30 21.14
C ASN A 475 11.92 0.84 21.29
N LEU A 476 10.78 0.45 20.71
CA LEU A 476 10.29 -0.92 20.67
C LEU A 476 11.29 -1.84 19.95
N LEU A 477 11.78 -1.41 18.77
CA LEU A 477 12.77 -2.16 17.99
C LEU A 477 14.15 -2.20 18.65
N ALA A 478 14.52 -1.16 19.39
CA ALA A 478 15.76 -1.12 20.16
C ALA A 478 15.70 -2.00 21.42
N ASN A 479 14.49 -2.30 21.91
CA ASN A 479 14.32 -3.13 23.09
C ASN A 479 14.57 -4.62 22.77
N LYS A 480 15.75 -5.10 23.17
CA LYS A 480 16.19 -6.49 22.99
C LYS A 480 15.52 -7.49 23.93
N SER A 481 14.70 -7.04 24.89
CA SER A 481 13.96 -7.95 25.78
C SER A 481 12.81 -8.66 25.07
N TYR A 482 12.30 -8.08 23.99
CA TYR A 482 11.23 -8.68 23.19
C TYR A 482 11.81 -9.49 22.04
N ASP A 483 11.21 -10.67 21.79
CA ASP A 483 11.51 -11.40 20.57
C ASP A 483 10.78 -10.79 19.36
N ALA A 484 11.18 -11.21 18.16
CA ALA A 484 10.68 -10.65 16.91
C ALA A 484 9.16 -10.79 16.75
N GLU A 485 8.56 -11.85 17.30
CA GLU A 485 7.11 -12.06 17.24
C GLU A 485 6.37 -11.02 18.10
N ILE A 486 6.84 -10.78 19.33
CA ILE A 486 6.28 -9.76 20.21
C ILE A 486 6.48 -8.37 19.60
N GLN A 487 7.68 -8.08 19.07
CA GLN A 487 7.96 -6.79 18.42
C GLN A 487 7.00 -6.51 17.25
N ASP A 488 6.72 -7.51 16.41
CA ASP A 488 5.78 -7.36 15.29
C ASP A 488 4.35 -7.08 15.74
N LYS A 489 3.87 -7.81 16.77
CA LYS A 489 2.56 -7.56 17.37
C LYS A 489 2.48 -6.18 18.01
N LEU A 490 3.48 -5.78 18.78
CA LEU A 490 3.51 -4.46 19.43
C LEU A 490 3.66 -3.31 18.42
N SER A 491 4.38 -3.50 17.31
CA SER A 491 4.42 -2.49 16.23
C SER A 491 3.06 -2.36 15.54
N THR A 492 2.33 -3.46 15.36
CA THR A 492 0.96 -3.43 14.85
C THR A 492 0.03 -2.69 15.82
N TYR A 493 0.19 -2.90 17.13
CA TYR A 493 -0.53 -2.14 18.16
C TYR A 493 -0.26 -0.63 18.08
N ASN A 494 1.02 -0.24 17.96
CA ASN A 494 1.42 1.16 17.81
C ASN A 494 0.72 1.81 16.61
N LYS A 495 0.63 1.11 15.47
CA LYS A 495 -0.10 1.60 14.29
C LYS A 495 -1.58 1.80 14.54
N TYR A 496 -2.24 0.91 15.30
CA TYR A 496 -3.65 1.10 15.64
C TYR A 496 -3.87 2.31 16.55
N LEU A 497 -2.95 2.60 17.48
CA LEU A 497 -3.00 3.83 18.28
C LEU A 497 -2.80 5.08 17.43
N LEU A 498 -1.91 5.03 16.43
CA LEU A 498 -1.76 6.12 15.47
C LEU A 498 -3.07 6.40 14.74
N PHE A 499 -3.66 5.37 14.14
CA PHE A 499 -4.91 5.54 13.40
C PHE A 499 -6.05 6.03 14.31
N LEU A 500 -6.12 5.55 15.56
CA LEU A 500 -7.06 6.08 16.53
C LEU A 500 -6.86 7.58 16.75
N ALA A 501 -5.63 8.04 16.97
CA ALA A 501 -5.35 9.46 17.16
C ALA A 501 -5.69 10.29 15.91
N GLU A 502 -5.37 9.82 14.71
CA GLU A 502 -5.75 10.47 13.45
C GLU A 502 -7.28 10.60 13.30
N ASP A 503 -8.01 9.53 13.60
CA ASP A 503 -9.47 9.51 13.55
C ASP A 503 -10.07 10.47 14.59
N LEU A 504 -9.50 10.57 15.80
CA LEU A 504 -9.90 11.53 16.83
C LEU A 504 -9.60 12.97 16.43
N ILE A 505 -8.44 13.24 15.83
CA ILE A 505 -8.12 14.57 15.29
C ILE A 505 -9.13 14.95 14.20
N GLY A 506 -9.48 14.00 13.33
CA GLY A 506 -10.52 14.18 12.31
C GLY A 506 -11.88 14.50 12.92
N LEU A 507 -12.25 13.80 13.99
CA LEU A 507 -13.49 14.04 14.75
C LEU A 507 -13.52 15.45 15.33
N TYR A 508 -12.51 15.86 16.09
CA TYR A 508 -12.48 17.18 16.73
C TYR A 508 -12.31 18.34 15.74
N LYS A 509 -11.71 18.10 14.57
CA LYS A 509 -11.76 19.06 13.44
C LYS A 509 -13.18 19.27 12.93
N ALA A 510 -13.97 18.20 12.81
CA ALA A 510 -15.36 18.30 12.41
C ALA A 510 -16.21 19.01 13.49
N VAL A 511 -15.94 18.75 14.77
CA VAL A 511 -16.56 19.44 15.92
C VAL A 511 -16.24 20.94 15.91
N SER A 512 -14.97 21.33 15.76
CA SER A 512 -14.55 22.74 15.64
C SER A 512 -15.19 23.43 14.43
N GLY A 513 -15.27 22.73 13.28
CA GLY A 513 -15.96 23.23 12.09
C GLY A 513 -17.46 23.46 12.32
N TYR A 514 -18.12 22.56 13.04
CA TYR A 514 -19.52 22.72 13.44
C TYR A 514 -19.70 23.93 14.36
N GLU A 515 -18.87 24.08 15.39
CA GLU A 515 -18.91 25.22 16.32
C GLU A 515 -18.82 26.57 15.61
N LYS A 516 -17.90 26.68 14.62
CA LYS A 516 -17.66 27.93 13.89
C LYS A 516 -18.76 28.31 12.92
N THR A 517 -19.47 27.32 12.36
CA THR A 517 -20.35 27.55 11.19
C THR A 517 -21.81 27.17 11.42
N ASN A 518 -22.09 26.38 12.46
CA ASN A 518 -23.37 25.72 12.70
C ASN A 518 -23.89 24.95 11.46
N ASN A 519 -22.99 24.49 10.60
CA ASN A 519 -23.34 23.81 9.35
C ASN A 519 -23.65 22.33 9.61
N ARG A 520 -24.85 21.90 9.23
CA ARG A 520 -25.29 20.50 9.36
C ARG A 520 -24.40 19.48 8.66
N GLY A 521 -23.66 19.86 7.63
CA GLY A 521 -22.69 18.98 6.97
C GLY A 521 -21.61 18.46 7.91
N TYR A 522 -21.22 19.24 8.92
CA TYR A 522 -20.27 18.80 9.94
C TYR A 522 -20.85 17.73 10.86
N ILE A 523 -22.18 17.70 11.10
CA ILE A 523 -22.82 16.63 11.91
C ILE A 523 -22.58 15.26 11.26
N THR A 524 -22.78 15.16 9.95
CA THR A 524 -22.48 13.93 9.19
C THR A 524 -20.99 13.58 9.29
N SER A 525 -20.10 14.57 9.21
CA SER A 525 -18.66 14.36 9.34
C SER A 525 -18.28 13.86 10.74
N ILE A 526 -18.85 14.44 11.79
CA ILE A 526 -18.67 14.01 13.19
C ILE A 526 -19.02 12.53 13.33
N HIS A 527 -20.22 12.12 12.89
CA HIS A 527 -20.63 10.71 12.98
C HIS A 527 -19.73 9.76 12.17
N ILE A 528 -19.24 10.17 10.99
CA ILE A 528 -18.31 9.34 10.21
C ILE A 528 -17.00 9.15 10.97
N GLN A 529 -16.43 10.21 11.54
CA GLN A 529 -15.15 10.14 12.24
C GLN A 529 -15.29 9.43 13.59
N GLU A 530 -16.39 9.64 14.31
CA GLU A 530 -16.73 8.91 15.53
C GLU A 530 -16.80 7.40 15.28
N ASN A 531 -17.50 6.97 14.23
CA ASN A 531 -17.56 5.56 13.86
C ASN A 531 -16.19 4.97 13.53
N LYS A 532 -15.31 5.72 12.86
CA LYS A 532 -13.93 5.28 12.61
C LYS A 532 -13.15 5.12 13.91
N ALA A 533 -13.23 6.10 14.82
CA ALA A 533 -12.59 6.03 16.13
C ALA A 533 -13.09 4.80 16.91
N LEU A 534 -14.40 4.53 16.93
CA LEU A 534 -14.98 3.33 17.55
C LEU A 534 -14.45 2.02 16.95
N GLN A 535 -14.31 1.93 15.62
CA GLN A 535 -13.72 0.76 14.97
C GLN A 535 -12.24 0.55 15.36
N ARG A 536 -11.47 1.64 15.51
CA ARG A 536 -10.07 1.56 15.99
C ARG A 536 -9.99 1.15 17.44
N LEU A 537 -10.88 1.65 18.28
CA LEU A 537 -11.01 1.26 19.69
C LEU A 537 -11.26 -0.25 19.83
N GLU A 538 -12.14 -0.85 19.01
CA GLU A 538 -12.34 -2.31 19.00
C GLU A 538 -11.09 -3.08 18.51
N SER A 539 -10.36 -2.53 17.54
CA SER A 539 -9.09 -3.13 17.08
C SER A 539 -8.02 -3.14 18.18
N ILE A 540 -7.96 -2.09 19.00
CA ILE A 540 -7.06 -1.99 20.16
C ILE A 540 -7.48 -2.98 21.25
N LYS A 541 -8.79 -3.07 21.53
CA LYS A 541 -9.37 -3.99 22.52
C LYS A 541 -9.00 -5.45 22.25
N PHE A 542 -8.87 -5.84 20.98
CA PHE A 542 -8.46 -7.20 20.57
C PHE A 542 -7.13 -7.66 21.18
N TYR A 543 -6.24 -6.73 21.58
CA TYR A 543 -4.99 -7.11 22.24
C TYR A 543 -5.19 -7.75 23.61
N SER A 544 -6.34 -7.55 24.26
CA SER A 544 -6.71 -8.33 25.44
C SER A 544 -6.84 -9.83 25.13
N GLU A 545 -7.33 -10.21 23.94
CA GLU A 545 -7.41 -11.60 23.49
C GLU A 545 -6.04 -12.17 23.11
N ILE A 546 -5.14 -11.33 22.58
CA ILE A 546 -3.74 -11.72 22.33
C ILE A 546 -3.06 -12.05 23.65
N VAL A 547 -3.23 -11.22 24.69
CA VAL A 547 -2.69 -11.51 26.03
C VAL A 547 -3.25 -12.83 26.57
N LYS A 548 -4.58 -13.03 26.51
CA LYS A 548 -5.23 -14.29 26.92
C LYS A 548 -4.70 -15.50 26.15
N HIS A 549 -4.40 -15.35 24.86
CA HIS A 549 -3.80 -16.42 24.05
C HIS A 549 -2.43 -16.84 24.59
N TYR A 550 -1.55 -15.90 24.92
CA TYR A 550 -0.24 -16.21 25.53
C TYR A 550 -0.38 -16.87 26.91
N ILE A 551 -1.39 -16.49 27.71
CA ILE A 551 -1.71 -17.17 28.98
C ILE A 551 -2.10 -18.63 28.73
N ARG A 552 -3.02 -18.90 27.78
CA ARG A 552 -3.47 -20.26 27.44
C ARG A 552 -2.30 -21.15 26.99
N ASN A 553 -1.29 -20.56 26.35
CA ASN A 553 -0.07 -21.25 25.92
C ASN A 553 1.03 -21.30 27.01
N LYS A 554 0.71 -20.95 28.25
CA LYS A 554 1.66 -20.92 29.39
C LYS A 554 2.87 -19.99 29.20
N GLN A 555 2.74 -18.97 28.36
CA GLN A 555 3.77 -17.97 28.07
C GLN A 555 3.54 -16.70 28.90
N PHE A 556 3.53 -16.85 30.23
CA PHE A 556 3.07 -15.79 31.15
C PHE A 556 3.90 -14.51 31.10
N GLN A 557 5.22 -14.61 30.98
CA GLN A 557 6.07 -13.42 30.87
C GLN A 557 5.72 -12.61 29.62
N LYS A 558 5.57 -13.27 28.47
CA LYS A 558 5.18 -12.61 27.22
C LYS A 558 3.81 -11.95 27.34
N ALA A 559 2.85 -12.66 27.95
CA ALA A 559 1.52 -12.11 28.20
C ALA A 559 1.58 -10.83 29.04
N ASN A 560 2.37 -10.85 30.12
CA ASN A 560 2.54 -9.69 30.99
C ASN A 560 3.26 -8.54 30.29
N ASP A 561 4.33 -8.83 29.57
CA ASP A 561 5.10 -7.85 28.79
C ASP A 561 4.24 -7.12 27.75
N ILE A 562 3.41 -7.87 27.01
CA ILE A 562 2.48 -7.30 26.03
C ILE A 562 1.43 -6.44 26.72
N LYS A 563 0.81 -6.96 27.79
CA LYS A 563 -0.23 -6.23 28.54
C LYS A 563 0.30 -4.91 29.08
N ASP A 564 1.44 -4.94 29.77
CA ASP A 564 2.03 -3.76 30.42
C ASP A 564 2.43 -2.71 29.37
N TYR A 565 3.04 -3.14 28.25
CA TYR A 565 3.34 -2.24 27.14
C TYR A 565 2.07 -1.61 26.55
N CYS A 566 1.05 -2.41 26.27
CA CYS A 566 -0.19 -1.93 25.66
C CYS A 566 -0.91 -0.91 26.56
N ILE A 567 -1.00 -1.18 27.86
CA ILE A 567 -1.60 -0.27 28.85
C ILE A 567 -0.80 1.03 28.93
N ALA A 568 0.52 0.94 29.12
CA ALA A 568 1.37 2.12 29.27
C ALA A 568 1.28 3.03 28.04
N LEU A 569 1.26 2.45 26.85
CA LEU A 569 1.18 3.23 25.61
C LEU A 569 -0.21 3.76 25.32
N PHE A 570 -1.28 3.03 25.67
CA PHE A 570 -2.64 3.53 25.60
C PHE A 570 -2.84 4.72 26.54
N ASP A 571 -2.37 4.62 27.79
CA ASP A 571 -2.41 5.72 28.75
C ASP A 571 -1.58 6.91 28.27
N ASN A 572 -0.41 6.69 27.66
CA ASN A 572 0.40 7.76 27.08
C ASN A 572 -0.33 8.45 25.90
N CYS A 573 -1.02 7.68 25.06
CA CYS A 573 -1.85 8.23 23.99
C CYS A 573 -2.96 9.13 24.55
N VAL A 574 -3.70 8.67 25.57
CA VAL A 574 -4.74 9.47 26.23
C VAL A 574 -4.15 10.72 26.89
N TYR A 575 -2.98 10.59 27.53
CA TYR A 575 -2.26 11.73 28.09
C TYR A 575 -1.92 12.76 27.00
N ASN A 576 -1.37 12.34 25.86
CA ASN A 576 -1.02 13.27 24.77
C ASN A 576 -2.25 13.92 24.12
N LEU A 577 -3.38 13.21 24.02
CA LEU A 577 -4.63 13.83 23.59
C LEU A 577 -5.03 14.98 24.52
N ASN A 578 -4.87 14.82 25.83
CA ASN A 578 -5.19 15.89 26.77
C ASN A 578 -4.13 17.00 26.81
N ASP A 579 -2.85 16.65 26.92
CA ASP A 579 -1.76 17.59 27.17
C ASP A 579 -1.33 18.35 25.91
N VAL A 580 -1.34 17.69 24.75
CA VAL A 580 -0.88 18.27 23.48
C VAL A 580 -2.05 18.80 22.66
N LEU A 581 -3.19 18.11 22.68
CA LEU A 581 -4.38 18.50 21.89
C LEU A 581 -5.45 19.21 22.69
N PHE A 582 -5.30 19.29 24.00
CA PHE A 582 -6.31 19.84 24.87
C PHE A 582 -7.66 19.14 24.68
N ILE A 583 -7.64 17.84 24.35
CA ILE A 583 -8.81 16.97 24.23
C ILE A 583 -8.89 16.08 25.47
N ASP A 584 -9.87 16.36 26.32
CA ASP A 584 -10.20 15.53 27.48
C ASP A 584 -11.23 14.46 27.08
N ILE A 585 -10.72 13.33 26.60
CA ILE A 585 -11.56 12.19 26.17
C ILE A 585 -12.52 11.73 27.27
N TYR A 586 -12.17 11.86 28.56
CA TYR A 586 -13.03 11.45 29.66
C TYR A 586 -14.18 12.44 29.94
N LYS A 587 -14.18 13.61 29.29
CA LYS A 587 -15.34 14.52 29.21
C LYS A 587 -16.14 14.35 27.92
N SER A 588 -15.68 13.52 26.99
CA SER A 588 -16.35 13.26 25.71
C SER A 588 -17.36 12.10 25.79
N PRO A 589 -18.25 11.95 24.80
CA PRO A 589 -19.10 10.76 24.66
C PRO A 589 -18.32 9.43 24.53
N LEU A 590 -17.04 9.47 24.12
CA LEU A 590 -16.21 8.27 23.96
C LEU A 590 -15.67 7.70 25.28
N LYS A 591 -15.91 8.37 26.41
CA LYS A 591 -15.40 8.00 27.75
C LYS A 591 -15.52 6.50 28.04
N THR A 592 -16.73 5.96 27.92
CA THR A 592 -17.02 4.56 28.29
C THR A 592 -16.27 3.57 27.40
N HIS A 593 -16.03 3.89 26.13
CA HIS A 593 -15.26 3.05 25.23
C HIS A 593 -13.78 2.99 25.62
N PHE A 594 -13.19 4.12 26.01
CA PHE A 594 -11.82 4.17 26.52
C PHE A 594 -11.66 3.42 27.85
N GLU A 595 -12.60 3.62 28.78
CA GLU A 595 -12.63 2.88 30.06
C GLU A 595 -12.78 1.37 29.83
N ASN A 596 -13.60 0.97 28.85
CA ASN A 596 -13.79 -0.44 28.50
C ASN A 596 -12.53 -1.09 27.94
N ILE A 597 -11.75 -0.39 27.11
CA ILE A 597 -10.46 -0.90 26.61
C ILE A 597 -9.50 -1.09 27.76
N LYS A 598 -9.34 -0.07 28.59
CA LYS A 598 -8.43 -0.11 29.75
C LYS A 598 -8.78 -1.28 30.67
N THR A 599 -10.06 -1.41 31.01
CA THR A 599 -10.58 -2.53 31.81
C THR A 599 -10.32 -3.88 31.13
N SER A 600 -10.51 -3.98 29.80
CA SER A 600 -10.29 -5.23 29.05
C SER A 600 -8.82 -5.63 29.03
N LEU A 601 -7.90 -4.68 28.90
CA LEU A 601 -6.45 -4.92 28.96
C LEU A 601 -6.01 -5.28 30.39
N GLU A 602 -6.46 -4.55 31.40
CA GLU A 602 -6.13 -4.81 32.81
C GLU A 602 -6.62 -6.19 33.27
N SER A 603 -7.84 -6.57 32.88
CA SER A 603 -8.45 -7.87 33.21
C SER A 603 -8.02 -9.02 32.30
N SER A 604 -7.17 -8.76 31.30
CA SER A 604 -6.72 -9.80 30.35
C SER A 604 -5.87 -10.88 31.01
N ILE A 605 -5.27 -10.60 32.17
CA ILE A 605 -4.57 -11.58 33.01
C ILE A 605 -5.40 -11.84 34.27
N ASN A 606 -6.00 -13.03 34.34
CA ASN A 606 -6.70 -13.48 35.55
C ASN A 606 -5.72 -14.24 36.47
N PHE A 607 -5.25 -13.58 37.52
CA PHE A 607 -4.33 -14.19 38.50
C PHE A 607 -4.94 -15.40 39.23
N TYR A 608 -6.27 -15.50 39.32
CA TYR A 608 -6.93 -16.67 39.89
C TYR A 608 -6.80 -17.90 38.99
N GLU A 609 -6.95 -17.72 37.67
CA GLU A 609 -6.69 -18.78 36.68
C GLU A 609 -5.22 -19.21 36.69
N LEU A 610 -4.29 -18.26 36.83
CA LEU A 610 -2.86 -18.57 36.97
C LEU A 610 -2.56 -19.39 38.24
N LYS A 611 -3.23 -19.08 39.35
CA LYS A 611 -3.10 -19.84 40.60
C LYS A 611 -3.63 -21.26 40.44
N ILE A 612 -4.79 -21.44 39.80
CA ILE A 612 -5.35 -22.78 39.51
C ILE A 612 -4.39 -23.60 38.63
N ILE A 613 -3.83 -23.00 37.58
CA ILE A 613 -2.87 -23.71 36.70
C ILE A 613 -1.64 -24.14 37.49
N LYS A 614 -1.11 -23.25 38.34
CA LYS A 614 0.05 -23.56 39.19
C LYS A 614 -0.27 -24.65 40.22
N ASP A 615 -1.45 -24.61 40.82
CA ASP A 615 -1.92 -25.60 41.80
C ASP A 615 -2.18 -26.98 41.14
N LEU A 616 -2.67 -27.01 39.90
CA LEU A 616 -2.82 -28.24 39.10
C LEU A 616 -1.48 -28.86 38.69
N GLU A 617 -0.46 -28.03 38.45
CA GLU A 617 0.91 -28.47 38.17
C GLU A 617 1.62 -29.01 39.41
N THR A 618 1.32 -28.49 40.61
CA THR A 618 1.88 -29.02 41.86
C THR A 618 1.21 -30.32 42.31
N ASN A 619 -0.10 -30.47 42.05
CA ASN A 619 -0.88 -31.65 42.47
C ASN A 619 -0.69 -32.89 41.58
N THR A 620 0.05 -32.77 40.47
CA THR A 620 0.36 -33.90 39.57
C THR A 620 1.70 -34.57 39.85
N SER A 621 2.38 -34.25 40.97
CA SER A 621 3.77 -34.65 41.23
C SER A 621 3.99 -35.78 42.25
N ASP A 622 2.96 -36.50 42.70
CA ASP A 622 3.13 -37.70 43.54
C ASP A 622 3.38 -38.96 42.67
N THR A 623 4.60 -39.11 42.17
CA THR A 623 5.16 -40.43 41.78
C THR A 623 6.70 -40.40 41.95
N PRO A 624 7.36 -41.45 42.49
CA PRO A 624 8.65 -41.27 43.15
C PRO A 624 9.87 -41.30 42.20
N GLN A 625 10.81 -40.41 42.52
CA GLN A 625 12.26 -40.45 42.27
C GLN A 625 12.78 -40.20 40.85
N HIS A 626 13.09 -38.92 40.62
CA HIS A 626 14.18 -38.43 39.77
C HIS A 626 15.54 -38.48 40.52
N PRO A 627 16.68 -38.56 39.80
CA PRO A 627 17.90 -37.86 40.18
C PRO A 627 18.20 -36.71 39.19
N PRO A 628 19.12 -35.79 39.52
CA PRO A 628 18.87 -34.45 40.05
C PRO A 628 18.76 -33.36 38.97
N LYS A 629 18.08 -32.27 39.34
CA LYS A 629 17.82 -31.07 38.54
C LYS A 629 19.10 -30.28 38.26
N SER A 630 19.43 -30.12 36.97
CA SER A 630 20.26 -29.03 36.47
C SER A 630 19.35 -27.95 35.84
N GLU A 631 19.62 -26.69 36.15
CA GLU A 631 19.02 -25.52 35.50
C GLU A 631 19.22 -25.59 33.98
N ASN A 632 18.19 -26.00 33.23
CA ASN A 632 18.21 -25.95 31.77
C ASN A 632 17.55 -24.64 31.32
N LEU A 633 18.38 -23.62 31.08
CA LEU A 633 18.05 -22.59 30.09
C LEU A 633 17.72 -23.32 28.78
N TYR A 634 16.48 -23.20 28.32
CA TYR A 634 16.07 -23.76 27.04
C TYR A 634 16.86 -23.06 25.93
N THR A 635 17.92 -23.70 25.44
CA THR A 635 18.67 -23.22 24.29
C THR A 635 17.87 -23.60 23.04
N PRO A 636 17.37 -22.62 22.26
CA PRO A 636 16.62 -22.92 21.05
C PRO A 636 17.50 -23.74 20.10
N LYS A 637 16.92 -24.81 19.54
CA LYS A 637 17.58 -25.75 18.63
C LYS A 637 16.69 -26.04 17.42
N PRO A 638 17.26 -26.34 16.24
CA PRO A 638 16.45 -26.69 15.08
C PRO A 638 15.67 -27.98 15.33
N CYS A 639 14.37 -27.95 15.05
CA CYS A 639 13.50 -29.12 15.13
C CYS A 639 12.99 -29.45 13.72
N PHE A 640 13.25 -30.66 13.24
CA PHE A 640 12.81 -31.10 11.93
C PHE A 640 11.48 -31.85 12.07
N LYS A 641 10.51 -31.56 11.20
CA LYS A 641 9.23 -32.29 11.18
C LYS A 641 9.46 -33.80 11.04
N ALA A 642 8.84 -34.58 11.94
CA ALA A 642 9.12 -36.01 12.10
C ALA A 642 8.93 -36.79 10.79
N GLU A 643 7.88 -36.46 10.04
CA GLU A 643 7.53 -37.04 8.74
C GLU A 643 8.57 -36.76 7.64
N SER A 644 9.41 -35.73 7.80
CA SER A 644 10.42 -35.33 6.81
C SER A 644 11.82 -35.88 7.10
N ILE A 645 12.09 -36.34 8.33
CA ILE A 645 13.43 -36.74 8.78
C ILE A 645 14.06 -37.81 7.89
N GLN A 646 13.28 -38.84 7.54
CA GLN A 646 13.78 -39.96 6.74
C GLN A 646 14.16 -39.49 5.32
N SER A 647 13.28 -38.71 4.67
CA SER A 647 13.53 -38.14 3.35
C SER A 647 14.76 -37.21 3.33
N ILE A 648 14.91 -36.36 4.36
CA ILE A 648 16.07 -35.46 4.49
C ILE A 648 17.36 -36.27 4.64
N THR A 649 17.34 -37.29 5.49
CA THR A 649 18.51 -38.15 5.74
C THR A 649 18.91 -38.89 4.48
N ASP A 650 17.94 -39.50 3.78
CA ASP A 650 18.18 -40.23 2.53
C ASP A 650 18.76 -39.33 1.42
N THR A 651 18.22 -38.10 1.32
CA THR A 651 18.72 -37.09 0.38
C THR A 651 20.17 -36.69 0.69
N LEU A 652 20.50 -36.47 1.97
CA LEU A 652 21.83 -36.04 2.37
C LEU A 652 22.86 -37.17 2.38
N ASN A 653 22.46 -38.42 2.63
CA ASN A 653 23.36 -39.58 2.75
C ASN A 653 24.28 -39.76 1.53
N VAL A 654 23.82 -39.39 0.33
CA VAL A 654 24.63 -39.42 -0.91
C VAL A 654 25.90 -38.55 -0.81
N PHE A 655 25.90 -37.54 0.06
CA PHE A 655 26.99 -36.59 0.24
C PHE A 655 27.87 -36.86 1.47
N PHE A 656 27.59 -37.90 2.25
CA PHE A 656 28.36 -38.26 3.44
C PHE A 656 28.90 -39.69 3.34
N ASP A 657 29.99 -39.98 4.06
CA ASP A 657 30.48 -41.34 4.18
C ASP A 657 29.45 -42.24 4.91
N ALA A 658 29.35 -43.51 4.53
CA ALA A 658 28.42 -44.46 5.17
C ALA A 658 28.64 -44.56 6.69
N THR A 659 29.87 -44.39 7.15
CA THR A 659 30.20 -44.35 8.59
C THR A 659 29.60 -43.16 9.34
N GLN A 660 29.18 -42.09 8.63
CA GLN A 660 28.61 -40.87 9.21
C GLN A 660 27.08 -40.83 9.17
N HIS A 661 26.41 -41.75 8.47
CA HIS A 661 24.95 -41.72 8.25
C HIS A 661 24.15 -41.83 9.55
N ALA A 662 24.56 -42.69 10.48
CA ALA A 662 23.88 -42.84 11.77
C ALA A 662 23.94 -41.55 12.61
N GLU A 663 25.09 -40.87 12.60
CA GLU A 663 25.26 -39.62 13.35
C GLU A 663 24.53 -38.45 12.68
N LEU A 664 24.51 -38.41 11.33
CA LEU A 664 23.71 -37.45 10.56
C LEU A 664 22.23 -37.53 10.92
N LYS A 665 21.67 -38.75 10.90
CA LYS A 665 20.28 -39.00 11.27
C LYS A 665 19.99 -38.52 12.68
N ARG A 666 20.85 -38.87 13.64
CA ARG A 666 20.70 -38.47 15.05
C ARG A 666 20.66 -36.96 15.24
N ILE A 667 21.54 -36.19 14.57
CA ILE A 667 21.54 -34.73 14.74
C ILE A 667 20.33 -34.05 14.07
N ILE A 668 19.81 -34.62 12.98
CA ILE A 668 18.58 -34.16 12.32
C ILE A 668 17.37 -34.45 13.22
N GLU A 669 17.30 -35.65 13.83
CA GLU A 669 16.23 -36.03 14.76
C GLU A 669 16.20 -35.17 16.02
N THR A 670 17.38 -34.85 16.56
CA THR A 670 17.47 -34.24 17.90
C THR A 670 17.66 -32.73 17.89
N GLY A 671 18.10 -32.15 16.77
CA GLY A 671 18.59 -30.77 16.69
C GLY A 671 19.89 -30.54 17.48
N GLY A 672 20.54 -31.61 17.94
CA GLY A 672 21.71 -31.55 18.82
C GLY A 672 23.03 -31.32 18.08
N LYS A 673 24.15 -31.33 18.83
CA LYS A 673 25.50 -31.31 18.26
C LYS A 673 26.01 -32.71 17.96
N ALA A 674 26.74 -32.86 16.86
CA ALA A 674 27.44 -34.07 16.46
C ALA A 674 28.64 -34.33 17.38
N LYS A 675 28.96 -35.60 17.62
CA LYS A 675 30.17 -36.00 18.37
C LYS A 675 31.44 -35.47 17.70
N GLU A 676 31.47 -35.57 16.37
CA GLU A 676 32.48 -34.96 15.51
C GLU A 676 31.80 -34.30 14.31
N LYS A 677 32.40 -33.24 13.75
CA LYS A 677 31.81 -32.55 12.60
C LYS A 677 31.75 -33.47 11.38
N LEU A 678 30.57 -33.60 10.81
CA LEU A 678 30.29 -34.43 9.65
C LEU A 678 30.87 -33.79 8.38
N LEU A 679 31.48 -34.59 7.49
CA LEU A 679 32.14 -34.08 6.29
C LEU A 679 31.22 -34.18 5.09
N PHE A 680 30.65 -33.05 4.69
CA PHE A 680 29.87 -32.93 3.47
C PHE A 680 30.79 -32.95 2.25
N ARG A 681 30.64 -33.93 1.36
CA ARG A 681 31.55 -34.20 0.22
C ARG A 681 31.32 -33.31 -1.01
N ASP A 682 30.77 -32.11 -0.80
CA ASP A 682 30.52 -31.13 -1.86
C ASP A 682 30.69 -29.69 -1.32
N ASN A 683 30.48 -28.69 -2.17
CA ASN A 683 30.65 -27.27 -1.88
C ASN A 683 29.68 -26.77 -0.81
N SER A 684 30.18 -25.87 0.05
CA SER A 684 29.46 -25.33 1.20
C SER A 684 28.09 -24.73 0.85
N ASN A 685 27.99 -24.06 -0.30
CA ASN A 685 26.77 -23.37 -0.71
C ASN A 685 25.61 -24.33 -0.99
N ARG A 686 25.88 -25.58 -1.40
CA ARG A 686 24.80 -26.57 -1.64
C ARG A 686 24.12 -26.96 -0.34
N LEU A 687 24.90 -27.26 0.70
CA LEU A 687 24.36 -27.66 2.00
C LEU A 687 23.62 -26.50 2.69
N THR A 688 24.17 -25.28 2.63
CA THR A 688 23.52 -24.11 3.25
C THR A 688 22.26 -23.68 2.50
N ASP A 689 22.23 -23.81 1.17
CA ASP A 689 21.02 -23.58 0.36
C ASP A 689 19.94 -24.64 0.65
N TYR A 690 20.33 -25.90 0.82
CA TYR A 690 19.40 -26.96 1.21
C TYR A 690 18.72 -26.65 2.55
N PHE A 691 19.48 -26.35 3.61
CA PHE A 691 18.89 -25.98 4.90
C PHE A 691 18.09 -24.67 4.84
N LYS A 692 18.46 -23.72 3.97
CA LYS A 692 17.68 -22.51 3.70
C LYS A 692 16.29 -22.86 3.17
N ARG A 693 16.21 -23.73 2.16
CA ARG A 693 14.93 -24.16 1.57
C ARG A 693 14.06 -24.89 2.59
N LEU A 694 14.67 -25.72 3.45
CA LEU A 694 13.93 -26.42 4.50
C LEU A 694 13.33 -25.47 5.56
N ILE A 695 14.06 -24.43 5.99
CA ILE A 695 13.51 -23.44 6.93
C ILE A 695 12.50 -22.50 6.24
N GLU A 696 12.68 -22.15 4.97
CA GLU A 696 11.74 -21.32 4.19
C GLU A 696 10.46 -22.06 3.78
N SER A 697 10.46 -23.40 3.86
CA SER A 697 9.29 -24.26 3.59
C SER A 697 8.65 -24.81 4.88
N ASP A 698 8.98 -24.24 6.04
CA ASP A 698 8.49 -24.66 7.36
C ASP A 698 8.72 -26.16 7.69
N ILE A 699 9.78 -26.77 7.15
CA ILE A 699 10.19 -28.14 7.50
C ILE A 699 11.08 -28.12 8.75
N ILE A 700 11.89 -27.07 8.91
CA ILE A 700 12.64 -26.78 10.13
C ILE A 700 11.85 -25.76 10.93
N VAL A 701 11.47 -26.13 12.15
CA VAL A 701 10.73 -25.29 13.11
C VAL A 701 11.52 -25.14 14.41
N GLY A 702 11.01 -24.31 15.32
CA GLY A 702 11.57 -24.16 16.67
C GLY A 702 12.90 -23.38 16.75
N CYS A 703 13.38 -22.82 15.64
CA CYS A 703 14.58 -21.98 15.62
C CYS A 703 14.50 -20.90 14.53
N ASN A 704 15.26 -19.81 14.69
CA ASN A 704 15.43 -18.80 13.64
C ASN A 704 16.70 -19.08 12.80
N LYS A 705 16.88 -18.32 11.70
CA LYS A 705 18.05 -18.48 10.80
C LYS A 705 19.39 -18.33 11.52
N THR A 706 19.48 -17.56 12.61
CA THR A 706 20.72 -17.38 13.39
C THR A 706 21.07 -18.64 14.18
N VAL A 707 20.07 -19.27 14.82
CA VAL A 707 20.25 -20.55 15.52
C VAL A 707 20.63 -21.64 14.53
N LEU A 708 19.93 -21.73 13.39
CA LEU A 708 20.24 -22.70 12.34
C LEU A 708 21.66 -22.49 11.77
N LYS A 709 22.08 -21.23 11.56
CA LYS A 709 23.44 -20.88 11.15
C LYS A 709 24.48 -21.48 12.10
N ASN A 710 24.33 -21.23 13.40
CA ASN A 710 25.27 -21.71 14.40
C ASN A 710 25.27 -23.25 14.48
N TRP A 711 24.08 -23.87 14.37
CA TRP A 711 23.95 -25.31 14.31
C TRP A 711 24.70 -25.91 13.11
N ILE A 712 24.60 -25.31 11.91
CA ILE A 712 25.34 -25.77 10.73
C ILE A 712 26.86 -25.64 10.96
N VAL A 713 27.33 -24.51 11.50
CA VAL A 713 28.75 -24.28 11.79
C VAL A 713 29.29 -25.30 12.79
N ASP A 714 28.51 -25.67 13.79
CA ASP A 714 28.90 -26.60 14.84
C ASP A 714 28.92 -28.06 14.39
N ASN A 715 28.08 -28.44 13.42
CA ASN A 715 27.88 -29.83 13.03
C ASN A 715 28.62 -30.27 11.76
N PHE A 716 28.96 -29.34 10.86
CA PHE A 716 29.45 -29.72 9.52
C PHE A 716 30.83 -29.14 9.17
N LYS A 717 31.51 -29.86 8.27
CA LYS A 717 32.65 -29.43 7.45
C LYS A 717 32.30 -29.73 5.99
N TYR A 718 33.02 -29.13 5.04
CA TYR A 718 32.75 -29.33 3.62
C TYR A 718 34.04 -29.49 2.80
N ILE A 719 33.93 -30.03 1.60
CA ILE A 719 35.03 -30.13 0.64
C ILE A 719 34.98 -28.93 -0.32
N ASN A 720 36.11 -28.26 -0.49
CA ASN A 720 36.31 -27.24 -1.51
C ASN A 720 37.54 -27.60 -2.33
N GLY A 721 37.32 -28.05 -3.57
CA GLY A 721 38.35 -28.67 -4.39
C GLY A 721 38.86 -29.96 -3.74
N LYS A 722 40.15 -30.01 -3.40
CA LYS A 722 40.78 -31.16 -2.71
C LYS A 722 40.98 -30.95 -1.20
N THR A 723 40.45 -29.85 -0.64
CA THR A 723 40.69 -29.46 0.75
C THR A 723 39.42 -29.54 1.59
N GLN A 724 39.55 -30.03 2.82
CA GLN A 724 38.49 -29.99 3.82
C GLN A 724 38.51 -28.63 4.53
N LYS A 725 37.35 -27.97 4.63
CA LYS A 725 37.19 -26.67 5.29
C LYS A 725 36.08 -26.71 6.33
N ASN A 726 36.23 -25.90 7.38
CA ASN A 726 35.16 -25.64 8.33
C ASN A 726 34.19 -24.62 7.74
N PHE A 727 32.90 -24.75 8.06
CA PHE A 727 31.96 -23.64 7.86
C PHE A 727 32.32 -22.49 8.81
N THR A 728 32.24 -21.27 8.29
CA THR A 728 32.36 -20.05 9.10
C THR A 728 31.00 -19.34 9.15
N PRO A 729 30.67 -18.63 10.24
CA PRO A 729 29.40 -17.91 10.36
C PRO A 729 29.11 -17.02 9.15
N LYS A 730 30.13 -16.28 8.67
CA LYS A 730 30.03 -15.40 7.49
C LYS A 730 29.67 -16.17 6.21
N THR A 731 30.22 -17.37 6.02
CA THR A 731 29.94 -18.18 4.81
C THR A 731 28.52 -18.70 4.81
N VAL A 732 28.04 -19.18 5.97
CA VAL A 732 26.69 -19.74 6.11
C VAL A 732 25.62 -18.64 6.00
N GLU A 733 25.87 -17.48 6.63
CA GLU A 733 24.98 -16.32 6.60
C GLU A 733 24.79 -15.75 5.19
N LYS A 734 25.85 -15.72 4.38
CA LYS A 734 25.79 -15.26 2.99
C LYS A 734 24.75 -16.04 2.17
N THR A 735 24.59 -17.34 2.41
CA THR A 735 23.60 -18.16 1.70
C THR A 735 22.23 -18.11 2.36
N LEU A 736 22.14 -18.25 3.70
CA LEU A 736 20.87 -18.28 4.43
C LEU A 736 20.07 -16.96 4.33
N SER A 737 20.75 -15.82 4.25
CA SER A 737 20.12 -14.48 4.33
C SER A 737 20.03 -13.74 2.99
N SER A 738 20.81 -14.12 1.96
CA SER A 738 20.80 -13.39 0.68
C SER A 738 19.60 -13.78 -0.19
N LYS A 739 18.91 -12.79 -0.76
CA LYS A 739 17.92 -12.97 -1.84
C LYS A 739 18.57 -13.04 -3.23
N GLU A 740 19.81 -12.60 -3.37
CA GLU A 740 20.47 -12.34 -4.65
C GLU A 740 21.37 -13.49 -5.12
N GLN A 741 21.91 -14.28 -4.20
CA GLN A 741 22.89 -15.32 -4.55
C GLN A 741 22.24 -16.71 -4.67
N LEU A 742 21.73 -17.01 -5.86
CA LEU A 742 21.16 -18.32 -6.20
C LEU A 742 22.24 -19.41 -6.24
N CYS A 743 21.99 -20.53 -5.56
CA CYS A 743 22.83 -21.72 -5.70
C CYS A 743 22.66 -22.29 -7.11
N LYS A 744 23.74 -22.32 -7.90
CA LYS A 744 23.70 -22.79 -9.31
C LYS A 744 23.36 -24.27 -9.46
N ASN A 745 23.55 -25.07 -8.41
CA ASN A 745 23.27 -26.50 -8.41
C ASN A 745 22.73 -26.90 -7.03
N PRO A 746 21.45 -26.62 -6.73
CA PRO A 746 20.86 -26.94 -5.44
C PRO A 746 20.79 -28.47 -5.21
N ILE A 747 20.55 -28.90 -3.96
CA ILE A 747 20.29 -30.32 -3.66
C ILE A 747 18.83 -30.66 -3.99
N ILE A 748 17.91 -29.70 -3.83
CA ILE A 748 16.47 -29.79 -4.14
C ILE A 748 15.96 -28.61 -4.96
#